data_AF-A0A8H5U2P4-F1
#
_entry.id   AF-A0A8H5U2P4-F1
#
_cell.length_a   1.000
_cell.length_b   1.000
_cell.length_c   1.000
_cell.angle_alpha   90.00
_cell.angle_beta   90.00
_cell.angle_gamma   90.00
#
_symmetry.space_group_name_H-M   'P 1'
#
loop_
_entity.id
_entity.type
_entity.pdbx_description
1 polymer ?
#
loop_
_entity_poly.entity_id
_entity_poly.type
_entity_poly.pdbx_seq_one_letter_code
_entity_poly.pdbx_strand_id
1 'polypeptide(L)'
;MASRFQASASSWIARNSTYSEYISDLTASDPRLRQPEFKRNVPGISWESRIVNSRIVSFKDGKPPDVSFSTAITSDYLSEYLSTRNPNNEPIRRAYIFEGMNKDVATILGNHFWMDPAFFVEYQRTASIVSKNATPSGILPTSLATQPFMSFSYRDLVTLPEELVGYFGLKCSVTGRGIRSIRFNGEFDSVGCVKRKCLIWSTVHDNGWDCIVLCDPPLNRIIVRQDGPTRGHIFKVDSKPVGGGYIDFVPTNLRSRTRQGPPRTSLAQDLCFYLENYSSLPGLTIYTPDLILLFAKKILASLHSRHLDHLYQTIIRSQLLLRRHSDFTRLDLAAVEANWSSCQTLEKRLHQYCYDLEYTLAQMRIPLQRPDLSEITSWRDVHIDFQMLHHRFENVRDWVGKINASITGLTGIAGNRQAFREQQLSHEATTRTRNVTTLGLFFVPLAYIATLFSMSGEYAPGGDKFWQYFVIALPVTFLVMGTYEATGWVRKWKMEKKPVEKTLYQVPSHQNSNPAVIRSILNDEGLPEVVGPDHIKRSDYYDAPIPVDSESDKRFNEAPIPIDTYDSAPPLPTRYSTGSPQYYSQSGYAPQHNQHTQSSYPPQQQQHQGSFPPQQQGYGYSPQLQSYNSNEVITYVTPLHELGDVSKFVDCPFCRTRAETRVKKASSKMTHASAAVLGFTTIAGAAVPYAGNWASHVIHYCTNCDRKVAMRKFGSKQMKALGTPDHLREVSRYPSANSSNMPGSYRTY
;
A
#
# COMPACT_ATOMS: atom_id res chain seq x y z
N MET A 1 -20.36 8.36 -44.67
CA MET A 1 -18.90 8.44 -44.90
C MET A 1 -18.19 7.39 -44.05
N ALA A 2 -18.04 6.16 -44.56
CA ALA A 2 -17.47 5.03 -43.81
C ALA A 2 -16.38 4.33 -44.64
N SER A 3 -15.40 5.11 -45.11
CA SER A 3 -14.39 4.67 -46.10
C SER A 3 -13.04 5.36 -45.91
N ARG A 4 -12.64 5.63 -44.65
CA ARG A 4 -11.26 6.02 -44.32
C ARG A 4 -10.45 4.76 -44.02
N PHE A 5 -9.63 4.38 -45.00
CA PHE A 5 -8.49 3.44 -44.93
C PHE A 5 -8.41 2.56 -43.68
N GLN A 6 -8.67 1.26 -43.85
CA GLN A 6 -8.02 0.25 -43.01
C GLN A 6 -6.52 0.32 -43.28
N ALA A 7 -5.78 1.04 -42.43
CA ALA A 7 -4.34 0.85 -42.33
C ALA A 7 -4.10 -0.62 -41.97
N SER A 8 -3.18 -1.30 -42.66
CA SER A 8 -2.88 -2.70 -42.34
C SER A 8 -2.36 -2.78 -40.91
N ALA A 9 -2.71 -3.86 -40.20
CA ALA A 9 -2.41 -3.98 -38.78
C ALA A 9 -0.90 -3.92 -38.48
N SER A 10 -0.06 -4.25 -39.46
CA SER A 10 1.40 -4.14 -39.44
C SER A 10 1.96 -2.72 -39.64
N SER A 11 1.19 -1.78 -40.21
CA SER A 11 1.70 -0.52 -40.78
C SER A 11 2.23 0.52 -39.77
N TRP A 12 2.27 0.18 -38.48
CA TRP A 12 2.82 1.03 -37.42
C TRP A 12 4.22 0.61 -36.98
N ILE A 13 4.61 -0.67 -37.20
CA ILE A 13 5.94 -1.19 -36.84
C ILE A 13 6.94 -0.82 -37.93
N ALA A 14 6.60 -1.18 -39.18
CA ALA A 14 7.40 -1.00 -40.39
C ALA A 14 6.64 -0.18 -41.45
N ARG A 15 7.35 0.34 -42.45
CA ARG A 15 6.74 0.84 -43.71
C ARG A 15 6.40 -0.33 -44.63
N ASN A 16 5.63 -0.06 -45.68
CA ASN A 16 5.23 -1.06 -46.68
C ASN A 16 6.47 -1.73 -47.31
N SER A 17 6.67 -3.00 -46.98
CA SER A 17 7.69 -3.91 -47.51
C SER A 17 7.23 -5.37 -47.31
N THR A 18 7.98 -6.33 -47.83
CA THR A 18 7.76 -7.77 -47.57
C THR A 18 7.73 -8.10 -46.07
N TYR A 19 8.56 -7.44 -45.25
CA TYR A 19 8.50 -7.58 -43.78
C TYR A 19 7.18 -7.07 -43.18
N SER A 20 6.55 -6.06 -43.78
CA SER A 20 5.22 -5.57 -43.34
C SER A 20 4.07 -6.53 -43.67
N GLU A 21 4.23 -7.38 -44.67
CA GLU A 21 3.30 -8.47 -45.00
C GLU A 21 3.47 -9.60 -43.98
N TYR A 22 4.71 -10.03 -43.73
CA TYR A 22 5.08 -11.00 -42.68
C TYR A 22 4.59 -10.60 -41.26
N ILE A 23 4.71 -9.33 -40.88
CA ILE A 23 4.09 -8.82 -39.63
C ILE A 23 2.57 -9.00 -39.65
N SER A 24 1.90 -8.79 -40.79
CA SER A 24 0.45 -8.92 -40.92
C SER A 24 -0.02 -10.36 -40.75
N ASP A 25 0.75 -11.34 -41.24
CA ASP A 25 0.42 -12.76 -41.07
C ASP A 25 0.55 -13.18 -39.59
N LEU A 26 1.64 -12.76 -38.93
CA LEU A 26 1.86 -12.98 -37.50
C LEU A 26 0.87 -12.25 -36.59
N THR A 27 0.06 -11.33 -37.12
CA THR A 27 -0.95 -10.57 -36.35
C THR A 27 -2.13 -11.44 -35.87
N ALA A 28 -2.29 -12.64 -36.44
CA ALA A 28 -3.20 -13.66 -35.93
C ALA A 28 -2.69 -14.32 -34.63
N SER A 29 -1.40 -14.70 -34.59
CA SER A 29 -0.78 -15.41 -33.48
C SER A 29 -0.31 -14.48 -32.34
N ASP A 30 0.14 -13.26 -32.66
CA ASP A 30 0.44 -12.23 -31.66
C ASP A 30 -0.47 -10.99 -31.79
N PRO A 31 -1.53 -10.90 -30.97
CA PRO A 31 -2.41 -9.72 -30.93
C PRO A 31 -1.72 -8.40 -30.57
N ARG A 32 -0.49 -8.41 -30.03
CA ARG A 32 0.29 -7.19 -29.75
C ARG A 32 0.78 -6.50 -31.03
N LEU A 33 0.86 -7.22 -32.16
CA LEU A 33 1.24 -6.64 -33.44
C LEU A 33 0.13 -5.75 -34.04
N ARG A 34 -1.14 -5.92 -33.62
CA ARG A 34 -2.33 -5.30 -34.25
C ARG A 34 -2.34 -3.77 -34.24
N GLN A 35 -1.77 -3.17 -33.21
CA GLN A 35 -1.83 -1.74 -32.95
C GLN A 35 -0.74 -1.36 -31.93
N PRO A 36 -0.21 -0.13 -31.96
CA PRO A 36 0.70 0.33 -30.92
C PRO A 36 -0.02 0.35 -29.57
N GLU A 37 0.69 -0.08 -28.51
CA GLU A 37 0.19 -0.02 -27.12
C GLU A 37 -0.40 1.37 -26.83
N PHE A 38 -1.65 1.44 -26.33
CA PHE A 38 -2.39 2.70 -26.22
C PHE A 38 -1.75 3.68 -25.21
N LYS A 39 -0.88 4.58 -25.69
CA LYS A 39 -0.16 5.60 -24.92
C LYS A 39 -1.04 6.77 -24.47
N ARG A 40 -2.21 6.47 -23.87
CA ARG A 40 -3.24 7.37 -23.28
C ARG A 40 -2.83 8.85 -23.27
N ASN A 41 -3.17 9.55 -24.35
CA ASN A 41 -3.03 10.99 -24.60
C ASN A 41 -1.58 11.55 -24.51
N VAL A 42 -0.64 11.16 -25.40
CA VAL A 42 0.55 11.99 -25.70
C VAL A 42 0.49 12.53 -27.13
N PRO A 43 0.29 13.84 -27.31
CA PRO A 43 0.74 14.54 -28.52
C PRO A 43 2.27 14.45 -28.66
N GLY A 44 2.78 14.48 -29.90
CA GLY A 44 4.20 14.70 -30.19
C GLY A 44 5.17 13.51 -30.04
N ILE A 45 4.83 12.43 -29.33
CA ILE A 45 5.72 11.26 -29.20
C ILE A 45 5.47 10.25 -30.33
N SER A 46 5.96 10.56 -31.54
CA SER A 46 5.91 9.63 -32.67
C SER A 46 6.88 8.45 -32.50
N TRP A 47 6.60 7.34 -33.21
CA TRP A 47 7.55 6.26 -33.50
C TRP A 47 8.37 6.56 -34.76
N GLU A 48 7.82 7.33 -35.69
CA GLU A 48 8.31 7.49 -37.05
C GLU A 48 9.41 8.55 -37.12
N SER A 49 9.18 9.72 -36.50
CA SER A 49 10.11 10.86 -36.50
C SER A 49 11.15 10.82 -35.37
N ARG A 50 11.64 9.63 -34.99
CA ARG A 50 12.66 9.48 -33.94
C ARG A 50 14.05 9.56 -34.54
N ILE A 51 14.91 10.38 -33.92
CA ILE A 51 16.36 10.32 -34.12
C ILE A 51 16.84 8.99 -33.56
N VAL A 52 17.66 8.29 -34.33
CA VAL A 52 18.34 7.05 -33.94
C VAL A 52 19.84 7.32 -34.02
N ASN A 53 20.58 7.08 -32.93
CA ASN A 53 22.04 7.08 -32.99
C ASN A 53 22.52 5.64 -33.11
N SER A 54 23.39 5.38 -34.07
CA SER A 54 23.94 4.06 -34.37
C SER A 54 25.44 4.06 -34.20
N ARG A 55 26.00 2.94 -33.72
CA ARG A 55 27.43 2.67 -33.68
C ARG A 55 27.63 1.24 -34.18
N ILE A 56 28.59 1.03 -35.08
CA ILE A 56 28.88 -0.29 -35.63
C ILE A 56 30.27 -0.68 -35.18
N VAL A 57 30.35 -1.70 -34.32
CA VAL A 57 31.61 -2.25 -33.82
C VAL A 57 31.95 -3.48 -34.65
N SER A 58 33.10 -3.50 -35.31
CA SER A 58 33.59 -4.67 -36.04
C SER A 58 34.79 -5.31 -35.35
N PHE A 59 34.82 -6.65 -35.30
CA PHE A 59 35.83 -7.41 -34.57
C PHE A 59 36.71 -8.17 -35.57
N LYS A 60 38.02 -7.87 -35.56
CA LYS A 60 39.01 -8.55 -36.40
C LYS A 60 40.08 -9.23 -35.55
N ASP A 61 40.57 -10.38 -36.00
CA ASP A 61 41.56 -11.15 -35.26
C ASP A 61 42.88 -10.39 -35.09
N GLY A 62 43.45 -10.45 -33.89
CA GLY A 62 44.71 -9.77 -33.54
C GLY A 62 44.66 -8.24 -33.43
N LYS A 63 43.48 -7.61 -33.60
CA LYS A 63 43.31 -6.14 -33.54
C LYS A 63 42.32 -5.74 -32.44
N PRO A 64 42.42 -4.52 -31.87
CA PRO A 64 41.29 -3.96 -31.11
C PRO A 64 40.06 -3.84 -32.03
N PRO A 65 38.84 -3.89 -31.48
CA PRO A 65 37.64 -3.75 -32.28
C PRO A 65 37.55 -2.34 -32.87
N ASP A 66 37.23 -2.28 -34.16
CA ASP A 66 37.10 -1.03 -34.90
C ASP A 66 35.68 -0.50 -34.75
N VAL A 67 35.55 0.62 -34.02
CA VAL A 67 34.26 1.27 -33.71
C VAL A 67 34.02 2.38 -34.71
N SER A 68 33.24 2.09 -35.75
CA SER A 68 32.80 3.11 -36.69
C SER A 68 31.62 3.92 -36.08
N PHE A 69 31.96 5.12 -35.62
CA PHE A 69 30.99 6.10 -35.13
C PHE A 69 30.30 6.79 -36.29
N SER A 70 29.01 6.50 -36.46
CA SER A 70 28.16 7.08 -37.51
C SER A 70 26.93 7.73 -36.85
N THR A 71 27.19 8.91 -36.28
CA THR A 71 26.16 9.75 -35.65
C THR A 71 25.06 10.06 -36.66
N ALA A 72 23.83 9.62 -36.36
CA ALA A 72 22.67 9.70 -37.25
C ALA A 72 22.91 9.10 -38.65
N ILE A 73 23.17 7.78 -38.73
CA ILE A 73 22.96 7.03 -39.97
C ILE A 73 21.54 7.33 -40.50
N THR A 74 21.45 7.82 -41.74
CA THR A 74 20.20 7.86 -42.49
C THR A 74 19.77 6.43 -42.83
N SER A 75 18.46 6.19 -42.98
CA SER A 75 17.90 4.90 -43.45
C SER A 75 18.68 4.32 -44.62
N ASP A 76 19.07 5.21 -45.53
CA ASP A 76 19.61 4.87 -46.84
C ASP A 76 21.04 4.37 -46.71
N TYR A 77 21.88 5.00 -45.88
CA TYR A 77 23.23 4.53 -45.55
C TYR A 77 23.21 3.21 -44.75
N LEU A 78 22.23 2.98 -43.87
CA LEU A 78 22.09 1.67 -43.22
C LEU A 78 21.80 0.57 -44.25
N SER A 79 20.91 0.86 -45.20
CA SER A 79 20.53 -0.07 -46.26
C SER A 79 21.71 -0.36 -47.20
N GLU A 80 22.48 0.66 -47.57
CA GLU A 80 23.71 0.53 -48.37
C GLU A 80 24.79 -0.28 -47.63
N TYR A 81 25.06 0.04 -46.36
CA TYR A 81 26.04 -0.67 -45.53
C TYR A 81 25.69 -2.15 -45.34
N LEU A 82 24.40 -2.48 -45.12
CA LEU A 82 23.94 -3.87 -45.02
C LEU A 82 23.99 -4.60 -46.37
N SER A 83 23.71 -3.89 -47.47
CA SER A 83 23.83 -4.43 -48.84
C SER A 83 25.27 -4.60 -49.32
N THR A 84 26.25 -4.03 -48.60
CA THR A 84 27.66 -4.07 -48.97
C THR A 84 28.23 -5.47 -48.74
N ARG A 85 28.35 -6.24 -49.82
CA ARG A 85 28.95 -7.58 -49.82
C ARG A 85 30.41 -7.52 -49.35
N ASN A 86 30.79 -8.38 -48.42
CA ASN A 86 32.19 -8.54 -48.00
C ASN A 86 33.04 -9.03 -49.18
N PRO A 87 34.03 -8.24 -49.67
CA PRO A 87 34.81 -8.60 -50.85
C PRO A 87 35.91 -9.65 -50.58
N ASN A 88 36.35 -9.79 -49.32
CA ASN A 88 37.55 -10.55 -48.96
C ASN A 88 37.26 -11.94 -48.38
N ASN A 89 35.99 -12.29 -48.17
CA ASN A 89 35.55 -13.48 -47.41
C ASN A 89 36.11 -13.55 -45.96
N GLU A 90 36.55 -12.42 -45.41
CA GLU A 90 36.98 -12.28 -44.00
C GLU A 90 35.83 -12.65 -43.05
N PRO A 91 36.11 -13.19 -41.85
CA PRO A 91 35.08 -13.52 -40.87
C PRO A 91 34.29 -12.28 -40.43
N ILE A 92 32.97 -12.30 -40.61
CA ILE A 92 32.09 -11.15 -40.37
C ILE A 92 31.61 -11.18 -38.93
N ARG A 93 32.14 -10.30 -38.08
CA ARG A 93 31.79 -10.22 -36.65
C ARG A 93 31.44 -8.77 -36.31
N ARG A 94 30.15 -8.45 -36.18
CA ARG A 94 29.66 -7.06 -36.06
C ARG A 94 28.61 -6.88 -34.95
N ALA A 95 28.73 -5.78 -34.20
CA ALA A 95 27.73 -5.33 -33.25
C ALA A 95 27.12 -3.99 -33.68
N TYR A 96 25.82 -3.98 -33.91
CA TYR A 96 25.03 -2.79 -34.23
C TYR A 96 24.36 -2.28 -32.96
N ILE A 97 24.85 -1.15 -32.42
CA ILE A 97 24.37 -0.57 -31.16
C ILE A 97 23.52 0.67 -31.48
N PHE A 98 22.21 0.56 -31.26
CA PHE A 98 21.22 1.60 -31.54
C PHE A 98 20.70 2.25 -30.25
N GLU A 99 20.87 3.56 -30.11
CA GLU A 99 20.16 4.40 -29.15
C GLU A 99 18.89 4.96 -29.81
N GLY A 100 17.73 4.53 -29.34
CA GLY A 100 16.47 4.82 -30.02
C GLY A 100 16.18 3.85 -31.16
N MET A 101 14.94 3.89 -31.64
CA MET A 101 14.50 3.16 -32.83
C MET A 101 13.39 3.97 -33.49
N ASN A 102 13.34 3.92 -34.81
CA ASN A 102 12.26 4.46 -35.63
C ASN A 102 11.71 3.39 -36.58
N LYS A 103 10.60 3.71 -37.25
CA LYS A 103 9.92 2.84 -38.21
C LYS A 103 10.84 2.39 -39.36
N ASP A 104 11.77 3.24 -39.78
CA ASP A 104 12.51 3.07 -41.02
C ASP A 104 13.69 2.12 -40.81
N VAL A 105 14.47 2.33 -39.74
CA VAL A 105 15.50 1.39 -39.28
C VAL A 105 14.88 0.04 -38.90
N ALA A 106 13.70 0.01 -38.26
CA ALA A 106 12.99 -1.24 -37.97
C ALA A 106 12.57 -1.99 -39.26
N THR A 107 12.18 -1.26 -40.32
CA THR A 107 11.86 -1.86 -41.63
C THR A 107 13.11 -2.45 -42.29
N ILE A 108 14.25 -1.74 -42.25
CA ILE A 108 15.51 -2.20 -42.85
C ILE A 108 16.06 -3.44 -42.14
N LEU A 109 16.15 -3.40 -40.80
CA LEU A 109 16.63 -4.53 -40.01
C LEU A 109 15.68 -5.75 -40.12
N GLY A 110 14.37 -5.51 -40.15
CA GLY A 110 13.35 -6.53 -40.37
C GLY A 110 13.47 -7.21 -41.75
N ASN A 111 13.56 -6.43 -42.83
CA ASN A 111 13.77 -6.94 -44.19
C ASN A 111 15.08 -7.74 -44.33
N HIS A 112 16.17 -7.28 -43.70
CA HIS A 112 17.50 -7.88 -43.86
C HIS A 112 17.71 -9.15 -43.02
N PHE A 113 17.31 -9.11 -41.74
CA PHE A 113 17.59 -10.19 -40.78
C PHE A 113 16.36 -11.07 -40.45
N TRP A 114 15.18 -10.79 -41.02
CA TRP A 114 13.91 -11.50 -40.74
C TRP A 114 13.58 -11.61 -39.25
N MET A 115 13.88 -10.55 -38.50
CA MET A 115 13.71 -10.49 -37.04
C MET A 115 12.26 -10.74 -36.61
N ASP A 116 12.06 -11.39 -35.47
CA ASP A 116 10.74 -11.48 -34.81
C ASP A 116 10.20 -10.05 -34.53
N PRO A 117 9.03 -9.65 -35.07
CA PRO A 117 8.43 -8.35 -34.81
C PRO A 117 8.21 -8.03 -33.33
N ALA A 118 8.09 -9.06 -32.47
CA ALA A 118 8.00 -8.90 -31.02
C ALA A 118 9.19 -8.15 -30.42
N PHE A 119 10.37 -8.15 -31.06
CA PHE A 119 11.54 -7.35 -30.67
C PHE A 119 11.21 -5.84 -30.68
N PHE A 120 10.69 -5.34 -31.80
CA PHE A 120 10.35 -3.92 -31.96
C PHE A 120 9.14 -3.53 -31.09
N VAL A 121 8.14 -4.41 -30.99
CA VAL A 121 6.98 -4.19 -30.13
C VAL A 121 7.41 -4.11 -28.66
N GLU A 122 8.17 -5.09 -28.15
CA GLU A 122 8.55 -5.10 -26.74
C GLU A 122 9.50 -3.93 -26.41
N TYR A 123 10.35 -3.48 -27.33
CA TYR A 123 11.06 -2.20 -27.14
C TYR A 123 10.11 -1.00 -27.05
N GLN A 124 9.12 -0.87 -27.94
CA GLN A 124 8.24 0.31 -28.00
C GLN A 124 7.20 0.39 -26.86
N ARG A 125 6.94 -0.72 -26.15
CA ARG A 125 6.03 -0.79 -24.99
C ARG A 125 6.50 0.01 -23.78
N THR A 126 5.56 0.76 -23.20
CA THR A 126 5.78 1.75 -22.13
C THR A 126 4.96 1.49 -20.88
N ALA A 127 4.02 0.55 -20.89
CA ALA A 127 3.08 0.35 -19.79
C ALA A 127 3.76 -0.05 -18.47
N SER A 128 3.28 0.58 -17.41
CA SER A 128 3.29 0.04 -16.03
C SER A 128 1.96 0.35 -15.33
N ILE A 129 0.92 0.55 -16.15
CA ILE A 129 -0.47 0.82 -15.79
C ILE A 129 -1.30 0.21 -16.92
N VAL A 130 -2.18 -0.73 -16.60
CA VAL A 130 -3.10 -1.36 -17.55
C VAL A 130 -4.14 -0.32 -17.99
N SER A 131 -4.16 -0.01 -19.29
CA SER A 131 -5.28 0.71 -19.90
C SER A 131 -6.50 -0.20 -19.99
N LYS A 132 -7.72 0.33 -19.96
CA LYS A 132 -8.94 -0.46 -20.30
C LYS A 132 -8.85 -1.10 -21.69
N ASN A 133 -8.00 -0.54 -22.57
CA ASN A 133 -7.73 -1.03 -23.92
C ASN A 133 -6.28 -1.55 -24.07
N ALA A 134 -5.72 -2.19 -23.03
CA ALA A 134 -4.37 -2.75 -23.10
C ALA A 134 -4.34 -4.03 -23.95
N THR A 135 -3.34 -4.18 -24.81
CA THR A 135 -3.04 -5.46 -25.49
C THR A 135 -2.53 -6.49 -24.47
N PRO A 136 -2.81 -7.80 -24.67
CA PRO A 136 -2.33 -8.86 -23.78
C PRO A 136 -0.83 -8.77 -23.48
N SER A 137 -0.45 -8.99 -22.22
CA SER A 137 0.92 -8.79 -21.74
C SER A 137 1.61 -10.02 -21.19
N GLY A 138 0.88 -11.10 -20.90
CA GLY A 138 1.43 -12.34 -20.41
C GLY A 138 2.12 -13.14 -21.53
N ILE A 139 3.30 -13.65 -21.24
CA ILE A 139 4.03 -14.62 -22.05
C ILE A 139 4.39 -15.77 -21.10
N LEU A 140 4.23 -17.02 -21.52
CA LEU A 140 4.60 -18.16 -20.68
C LEU A 140 6.13 -18.17 -20.43
N PRO A 141 6.62 -18.53 -19.22
CA PRO A 141 8.06 -18.55 -18.94
C PRO A 141 8.85 -19.43 -19.91
N THR A 142 8.27 -20.53 -20.39
CA THR A 142 8.84 -21.39 -21.44
C THR A 142 9.00 -20.63 -22.76
N SER A 143 7.94 -19.99 -23.26
CA SER A 143 7.98 -19.18 -24.48
C SER A 143 8.93 -17.98 -24.37
N LEU A 144 9.04 -17.38 -23.18
CA LEU A 144 9.98 -16.30 -22.87
C LEU A 144 11.43 -16.78 -22.93
N ALA A 145 11.72 -17.93 -22.32
CA ALA A 145 13.02 -18.59 -22.33
C ALA A 145 13.44 -19.12 -23.71
N THR A 146 12.55 -19.12 -24.71
CA THR A 146 12.82 -19.50 -26.11
C THR A 146 12.71 -18.32 -27.10
N GLN A 147 12.59 -17.07 -26.63
CA GLN A 147 12.63 -15.91 -27.53
C GLN A 147 14.00 -15.80 -28.24
N PRO A 148 14.05 -15.39 -29.52
CA PRO A 148 15.31 -15.20 -30.25
C PRO A 148 16.06 -13.92 -29.84
N PHE A 149 15.57 -13.20 -28.83
CA PHE A 149 16.16 -11.99 -28.28
C PHE A 149 16.00 -11.95 -26.75
N MET A 150 16.80 -11.12 -26.10
CA MET A 150 16.76 -10.85 -24.67
C MET A 150 16.25 -9.42 -24.42
N SER A 151 15.47 -9.19 -23.36
CA SER A 151 14.79 -7.91 -23.08
C SER A 151 14.89 -7.52 -21.59
N PHE A 152 15.76 -6.56 -21.31
CA PHE A 152 16.01 -6.04 -19.97
C PHE A 152 15.19 -4.77 -19.69
N SER A 153 14.60 -4.67 -18.49
CA SER A 153 13.86 -3.49 -18.01
C SER A 153 14.50 -2.88 -16.76
N TYR A 154 15.59 -2.13 -16.94
CA TYR A 154 16.36 -1.53 -15.84
C TYR A 154 15.78 -0.19 -15.36
N ARG A 155 16.42 0.39 -14.34
CA ARG A 155 16.17 1.76 -13.86
C ARG A 155 17.43 2.59 -13.91
N ASP A 156 17.24 3.82 -14.34
CA ASP A 156 18.27 4.83 -14.53
C ASP A 156 17.96 6.01 -13.61
N LEU A 157 18.94 6.47 -12.84
CA LEU A 157 18.78 7.47 -11.79
C LEU A 157 19.39 8.79 -12.24
N VAL A 158 18.53 9.77 -12.49
CA VAL A 158 18.89 11.11 -12.96
C VAL A 158 18.53 12.15 -11.89
N THR A 159 19.34 13.20 -11.78
CA THR A 159 18.91 14.39 -11.03
C THR A 159 17.89 15.16 -11.86
N LEU A 160 16.74 15.48 -11.27
CA LEU A 160 15.74 16.35 -11.87
C LEU A 160 16.08 17.83 -11.60
N PRO A 161 15.80 18.76 -12.54
CA PRO A 161 15.77 20.19 -12.24
C PRO A 161 14.78 20.49 -11.11
N GLU A 162 15.06 21.52 -10.32
CA GLU A 162 14.19 21.97 -9.21
C GLU A 162 12.76 22.29 -9.70
N GLU A 163 12.63 22.88 -10.90
CA GLU A 163 11.36 23.12 -11.62
C GLU A 163 10.49 21.88 -11.82
N LEU A 164 11.07 20.66 -11.76
CA LEU A 164 10.38 19.38 -11.98
C LEU A 164 10.26 18.53 -10.71
N VAL A 165 10.76 19.00 -9.57
CA VAL A 165 10.48 18.41 -8.26
C VAL A 165 9.00 18.66 -7.92
N GLY A 166 8.34 17.72 -7.26
CA GLY A 166 6.89 17.77 -6.98
C GLY A 166 5.97 17.34 -8.12
N TYR A 167 6.42 17.39 -9.39
CA TYR A 167 5.55 17.09 -10.52
C TYR A 167 5.26 15.59 -10.72
N PHE A 168 3.98 15.28 -10.95
CA PHE A 168 3.53 13.94 -11.30
C PHE A 168 3.47 13.68 -12.81
N GLY A 169 3.50 12.39 -13.18
CA GLY A 169 3.24 11.94 -14.54
C GLY A 169 4.36 12.20 -15.57
N LEU A 170 5.53 12.67 -15.11
CA LEU A 170 6.72 12.94 -15.92
C LEU A 170 7.05 11.81 -16.91
N LYS A 171 7.41 12.17 -18.14
CA LYS A 171 7.87 11.22 -19.18
C LYS A 171 9.07 11.73 -19.96
N CYS A 172 9.88 10.81 -20.49
CA CYS A 172 10.80 11.13 -21.58
C CYS A 172 9.98 11.49 -22.83
N SER A 173 10.25 12.66 -23.43
CA SER A 173 9.55 13.12 -24.63
C SER A 173 9.91 12.34 -25.91
N VAL A 174 11.07 11.68 -25.96
CA VAL A 174 11.50 10.89 -27.13
C VAL A 174 10.86 9.50 -27.14
N THR A 175 11.02 8.76 -26.04
CA THR A 175 10.59 7.35 -25.94
C THR A 175 9.16 7.18 -25.43
N GLY A 176 8.69 8.12 -24.61
CA GLY A 176 7.42 8.02 -23.86
C GLY A 176 7.53 7.22 -22.56
N ARG A 177 8.73 6.79 -22.15
CA ARG A 177 8.98 6.09 -20.88
C ARG A 177 8.60 6.98 -19.69
N GLY A 178 8.03 6.36 -18.65
CA GLY A 178 7.69 7.05 -17.40
C GLY A 178 8.93 7.33 -16.55
N ILE A 179 8.96 8.54 -15.98
CA ILE A 179 9.92 8.97 -14.96
C ILE A 179 9.16 9.00 -13.63
N ARG A 180 9.79 8.47 -12.58
CA ARG A 180 9.17 8.29 -11.26
C ARG A 180 10.03 8.96 -10.19
N SER A 181 9.71 10.20 -9.87
CA SER A 181 10.22 10.88 -8.66
C SER A 181 9.87 10.03 -7.43
N ILE A 182 10.75 9.98 -6.44
CA ILE A 182 10.50 9.29 -5.17
C ILE A 182 9.94 10.30 -4.15
N ARG A 183 8.98 9.86 -3.34
CA ARG A 183 8.32 10.68 -2.31
C ARG A 183 8.74 10.16 -0.93
N PHE A 184 9.02 11.07 -0.01
CA PHE A 184 9.50 10.79 1.34
C PHE A 184 8.89 11.80 2.31
N ASN A 185 8.25 11.36 3.40
CA ASN A 185 7.57 12.21 4.39
C ASN A 185 6.56 13.23 3.81
N GLY A 186 6.06 13.02 2.59
CA GLY A 186 5.21 13.97 1.87
C GLY A 186 5.94 14.88 0.88
N GLU A 187 7.24 15.04 1.02
CA GLU A 187 8.12 15.80 0.11
C GLU A 187 8.63 14.91 -1.04
N PHE A 188 9.25 15.51 -2.06
CA PHE A 188 9.79 14.82 -3.22
C PHE A 188 11.32 14.89 -3.24
N ASP A 189 11.96 13.75 -3.48
CA ASP A 189 13.39 13.69 -3.76
C ASP A 189 13.67 14.27 -5.16
N SER A 190 14.80 14.95 -5.35
CA SER A 190 15.26 15.43 -6.66
C SER A 190 15.74 14.29 -7.56
N VAL A 191 15.87 13.07 -7.03
CA VAL A 191 16.15 11.87 -7.83
C VAL A 191 14.92 11.38 -8.62
N GLY A 192 15.02 11.44 -9.94
CA GLY A 192 14.09 10.82 -10.88
C GLY A 192 14.51 9.40 -11.27
N CYS A 193 13.64 8.42 -11.04
CA CYS A 193 13.85 7.04 -11.49
C CYS A 193 13.19 6.80 -12.86
N VAL A 194 13.99 6.65 -13.92
CA VAL A 194 13.52 6.43 -15.30
C VAL A 194 13.40 4.92 -15.57
N LYS A 195 12.24 4.44 -16.06
CA LYS A 195 12.20 3.07 -16.63
C LYS A 195 12.86 3.07 -18.01
N ARG A 196 13.93 2.28 -18.14
CA ARG A 196 14.66 2.10 -19.40
C ARG A 196 14.46 0.68 -19.93
N LYS A 197 14.71 0.49 -21.23
CA LYS A 197 14.86 -0.84 -21.85
C LYS A 197 16.19 -0.98 -22.58
N CYS A 198 16.72 -2.20 -22.57
CA CYS A 198 17.79 -2.67 -23.44
C CYS A 198 17.37 -4.03 -23.99
N LEU A 199 17.34 -4.19 -25.32
CA LEU A 199 17.10 -5.46 -25.99
C LEU A 199 18.37 -5.89 -26.73
N ILE A 200 18.62 -7.20 -26.77
CA ILE A 200 19.77 -7.80 -27.47
C ILE A 200 19.25 -8.96 -28.33
N TRP A 201 19.52 -8.92 -29.63
CA TRP A 201 19.31 -10.01 -30.57
C TRP A 201 20.65 -10.38 -31.21
N SER A 202 20.86 -11.65 -31.54
CA SER A 202 22.10 -12.10 -32.18
C SER A 202 21.90 -13.33 -33.03
N THR A 203 22.53 -13.35 -34.19
CA THR A 203 22.61 -14.49 -35.12
C THR A 203 24.05 -14.94 -35.29
N VAL A 204 24.25 -16.23 -35.52
CA VAL A 204 25.55 -16.84 -35.81
C VAL A 204 25.48 -17.47 -37.21
N HIS A 205 26.57 -17.36 -37.96
CA HIS A 205 26.72 -17.79 -39.34
C HIS A 205 28.04 -18.56 -39.50
N ASP A 206 28.18 -19.36 -40.55
CA ASP A 206 29.32 -20.27 -40.77
C ASP A 206 30.70 -19.57 -40.70
N ASN A 207 30.76 -18.28 -41.01
CA ASN A 207 31.96 -17.44 -40.98
C ASN A 207 31.79 -16.19 -40.08
N GLY A 208 31.01 -16.27 -38.98
CA GLY A 208 30.94 -15.20 -37.97
C GLY A 208 29.59 -15.01 -37.29
N TRP A 209 29.26 -13.77 -36.92
CA TRP A 209 28.02 -13.41 -36.21
C TRP A 209 27.67 -11.92 -36.38
N ASP A 210 26.36 -11.64 -36.35
CA ASP A 210 25.82 -10.28 -36.29
C ASP A 210 24.98 -10.13 -35.02
N CYS A 211 25.20 -9.06 -34.26
CA CYS A 211 24.53 -8.78 -32.99
C CYS A 211 23.90 -7.38 -33.01
N ILE A 212 22.66 -7.25 -32.54
CA ILE A 212 21.89 -6.00 -32.51
C ILE A 212 21.56 -5.69 -31.04
N VAL A 213 22.06 -4.56 -30.55
CA VAL A 213 21.74 -4.03 -29.22
C VAL A 213 20.91 -2.76 -29.39
N LEU A 214 19.71 -2.76 -28.82
CA LEU A 214 18.75 -1.65 -28.90
C LEU A 214 18.44 -1.12 -27.50
N CYS A 215 18.86 0.12 -27.20
CA CYS A 215 18.66 0.76 -25.90
C CYS A 215 17.89 2.09 -25.99
N ASP A 216 17.46 2.61 -24.84
CA ASP A 216 16.84 3.94 -24.75
C ASP A 216 17.91 5.06 -24.79
N PRO A 217 17.71 6.13 -25.60
CA PRO A 217 18.65 7.26 -25.70
C PRO A 217 18.67 8.13 -24.42
N PRO A 218 19.71 8.95 -24.20
CA PRO A 218 19.87 9.82 -23.01
C PRO A 218 18.68 10.78 -22.80
N LEU A 219 18.46 11.20 -21.54
CA LEU A 219 17.24 11.92 -21.14
C LEU A 219 17.38 13.44 -21.30
N ASN A 220 17.45 13.89 -22.55
CA ASN A 220 17.71 15.30 -22.83
C ASN A 220 16.45 16.21 -22.70
N ARG A 221 15.24 15.62 -22.66
CA ARG A 221 13.96 16.34 -22.72
C ARG A 221 12.81 15.62 -22.00
N ILE A 222 12.24 16.24 -20.98
CA ILE A 222 11.10 15.74 -20.17
C ILE A 222 9.80 16.43 -20.57
N ILE A 223 8.68 15.70 -20.61
CA ILE A 223 7.32 16.26 -20.78
C ILE A 223 6.48 16.05 -19.51
N VAL A 224 5.83 17.12 -19.05
CA VAL A 224 4.93 17.11 -17.87
C VAL A 224 3.51 16.73 -18.28
N ARG A 225 2.80 15.99 -17.40
CA ARG A 225 1.43 15.49 -17.65
C ARG A 225 0.41 15.81 -16.57
N GLN A 226 0.84 16.48 -15.49
CA GLN A 226 -0.06 16.98 -14.46
C GLN A 226 -1.01 18.02 -15.07
N ASP A 227 -2.25 18.05 -14.62
CA ASP A 227 -3.23 19.04 -15.05
C ASP A 227 -2.90 20.42 -14.47
N GLY A 228 -2.91 21.45 -15.32
CA GLY A 228 -2.38 22.78 -15.02
C GLY A 228 -1.71 23.43 -16.24
N PRO A 229 -1.13 24.64 -16.11
CA PRO A 229 -0.57 25.40 -17.23
C PRO A 229 0.67 24.75 -17.87
N THR A 230 1.38 23.89 -17.15
CA THR A 230 2.56 23.16 -17.65
C THR A 230 2.20 21.82 -18.33
N ARG A 231 0.91 21.48 -18.47
CA ARG A 231 0.47 20.23 -19.12
C ARG A 231 0.93 20.15 -20.58
N GLY A 232 1.86 19.23 -20.86
CA GLY A 232 2.44 19.05 -22.19
C GLY A 232 3.68 19.92 -22.48
N HIS A 233 4.10 20.79 -21.54
CA HIS A 233 5.34 21.55 -21.68
C HIS A 233 6.56 20.62 -21.73
N ILE A 234 7.53 20.93 -22.59
CA ILE A 234 8.74 20.11 -22.80
C ILE A 234 9.97 20.84 -22.27
N PHE A 235 10.40 20.43 -21.09
CA PHE A 235 11.60 20.93 -20.42
C PHE A 235 12.84 20.27 -21.02
N LYS A 236 13.87 21.06 -21.35
CA LYS A 236 15.21 20.53 -21.66
C LYS A 236 15.91 20.19 -20.34
N VAL A 237 16.63 19.07 -20.30
CA VAL A 237 17.31 18.59 -19.10
C VAL A 237 18.69 18.07 -19.47
N ASP A 238 19.70 18.54 -18.74
CA ASP A 238 21.05 17.96 -18.75
C ASP A 238 21.11 16.80 -17.75
N SER A 239 20.71 15.60 -18.19
CA SER A 239 20.48 14.47 -17.30
C SER A 239 21.80 13.86 -16.78
N LYS A 240 22.26 14.36 -15.63
CA LYS A 240 23.45 13.84 -14.94
C LYS A 240 23.10 12.60 -14.08
N PRO A 241 23.93 11.54 -14.12
CA PRO A 241 23.68 10.32 -13.36
C PRO A 241 23.93 10.55 -11.87
N VAL A 242 22.99 10.12 -11.02
CA VAL A 242 22.99 10.45 -9.57
C VAL A 242 24.24 9.91 -8.88
N GLY A 243 25.05 10.81 -8.33
CA GLY A 243 26.32 10.49 -7.68
C GLY A 243 27.39 9.92 -8.62
N GLY A 244 27.36 10.28 -9.90
CA GLY A 244 28.34 9.81 -10.90
C GLY A 244 28.00 8.46 -11.54
N GLY A 245 26.82 7.88 -11.26
CA GLY A 245 26.35 6.63 -11.87
C GLY A 245 26.72 5.38 -11.07
N TYR A 246 27.13 4.31 -11.75
CA TYR A 246 27.41 3.00 -11.15
C TYR A 246 28.92 2.73 -10.97
N ILE A 247 29.23 1.85 -10.01
CA ILE A 247 30.60 1.40 -9.72
C ILE A 247 31.05 0.42 -10.81
N ASP A 248 32.27 0.62 -11.31
CA ASP A 248 32.86 -0.21 -12.36
C ASP A 248 33.09 -1.65 -11.88
N PHE A 249 32.55 -2.63 -12.62
CA PHE A 249 32.57 -4.05 -12.31
C PHE A 249 33.86 -4.76 -12.72
N VAL A 250 34.69 -4.16 -13.58
CA VAL A 250 35.97 -4.75 -13.97
C VAL A 250 36.93 -4.72 -12.77
N PRO A 251 37.65 -5.81 -12.42
CA PRO A 251 38.59 -5.82 -11.30
C PRO A 251 39.70 -4.76 -11.39
N THR A 252 40.13 -4.22 -10.23
CA THR A 252 41.10 -3.11 -10.15
C THR A 252 42.45 -3.41 -10.80
N ASN A 253 42.92 -4.65 -10.72
CA ASN A 253 44.15 -5.09 -11.40
C ASN A 253 44.02 -5.04 -12.94
N LEU A 254 42.84 -5.31 -13.49
CA LEU A 254 42.58 -5.23 -14.94
C LEU A 254 42.30 -3.77 -15.39
N ARG A 255 41.67 -2.95 -14.54
CA ARG A 255 41.50 -1.50 -14.73
C ARG A 255 42.82 -0.74 -14.89
N SER A 256 43.95 -1.28 -14.42
CA SER A 256 45.27 -0.64 -14.55
C SER A 256 45.66 -0.27 -15.99
N ARG A 257 45.08 -0.94 -17.00
CA ARG A 257 45.26 -0.64 -18.44
C ARG A 257 44.63 0.69 -18.87
N THR A 258 43.67 1.23 -18.11
CA THR A 258 42.83 2.37 -18.50
C THR A 258 42.74 3.39 -17.35
N ARG A 259 43.32 4.58 -17.54
CA ARG A 259 43.27 5.65 -16.52
C ARG A 259 41.92 6.38 -16.42
N GLN A 260 40.97 6.05 -17.30
CA GLN A 260 39.61 6.59 -17.33
C GLN A 260 38.61 5.44 -17.20
N GLY A 261 37.46 5.70 -16.58
CA GLY A 261 36.33 4.76 -16.50
C GLY A 261 35.23 5.08 -17.52
N PRO A 262 34.13 4.31 -17.56
CA PRO A 262 33.05 4.50 -18.53
C PRO A 262 32.38 5.88 -18.37
N PRO A 263 31.85 6.48 -19.47
CA PRO A 263 31.29 7.81 -19.47
C PRO A 263 29.97 7.94 -18.68
N ARG A 264 29.20 6.84 -18.54
CA ARG A 264 27.93 6.75 -17.78
C ARG A 264 26.84 7.72 -18.24
N THR A 265 26.95 8.19 -19.47
CA THR A 265 25.99 9.07 -20.17
C THR A 265 24.83 8.29 -20.79
N SER A 266 25.10 7.05 -21.23
CA SER A 266 24.20 6.18 -21.99
C SER A 266 24.73 4.76 -22.00
N LEU A 267 23.83 3.76 -22.05
CA LEU A 267 24.22 2.35 -22.09
C LEU A 267 25.01 2.01 -23.37
N ALA A 268 24.76 2.71 -24.48
CA ALA A 268 25.51 2.51 -25.73
C ALA A 268 26.96 2.99 -25.63
N GLN A 269 27.22 4.18 -25.06
CA GLN A 269 28.59 4.69 -24.92
C GLN A 269 29.39 3.88 -23.90
N ASP A 270 28.75 3.42 -22.82
CA ASP A 270 29.37 2.51 -21.87
C ASP A 270 29.72 1.16 -22.52
N LEU A 271 28.80 0.58 -23.31
CA LEU A 271 29.06 -0.68 -24.01
C LEU A 271 30.19 -0.54 -25.05
N CYS A 272 30.24 0.56 -25.82
CA CYS A 272 31.38 0.86 -26.69
C CYS A 272 32.68 0.95 -25.90
N PHE A 273 32.73 1.74 -24.82
CA PHE A 273 33.90 1.85 -23.93
C PHE A 273 34.39 0.49 -23.43
N TYR A 274 33.49 -0.39 -22.95
CA TYR A 274 33.88 -1.71 -22.47
C TYR A 274 34.38 -2.64 -23.60
N LEU A 275 33.79 -2.57 -24.80
CA LEU A 275 34.25 -3.34 -25.96
C LEU A 275 35.61 -2.86 -26.46
N GLU A 276 35.81 -1.55 -26.63
CA GLU A 276 37.09 -0.93 -27.02
C GLU A 276 38.24 -1.32 -26.09
N ASN A 277 38.03 -1.17 -24.77
CA ASN A 277 39.12 -1.24 -23.80
C ASN A 277 39.37 -2.65 -23.23
N TYR A 278 38.37 -3.54 -23.24
CA TYR A 278 38.44 -4.83 -22.52
C TYR A 278 38.06 -6.07 -23.35
N SER A 279 37.69 -5.95 -24.62
CA SER A 279 37.49 -7.11 -25.52
C SER A 279 38.73 -8.03 -25.61
N SER A 280 39.93 -7.46 -25.49
CA SER A 280 41.23 -8.15 -25.56
C SER A 280 41.72 -8.75 -24.22
N LEU A 281 40.84 -8.88 -23.21
CA LEU A 281 41.19 -9.54 -21.95
C LEU A 281 41.31 -11.06 -22.11
N PRO A 282 42.30 -11.72 -21.48
CA PRO A 282 42.52 -13.15 -21.60
C PRO A 282 41.33 -13.97 -21.08
N GLY A 283 40.89 -14.95 -21.87
CA GLY A 283 39.68 -15.74 -21.57
C GLY A 283 38.36 -15.01 -21.87
N LEU A 284 38.39 -13.94 -22.68
CA LEU A 284 37.24 -13.51 -23.48
C LEU A 284 37.46 -13.92 -24.94
N THR A 285 36.39 -14.26 -25.65
CA THR A 285 36.43 -14.70 -27.05
C THR A 285 35.61 -13.75 -27.91
N ILE A 286 36.17 -13.34 -29.07
CA ILE A 286 35.45 -12.56 -30.10
C ILE A 286 34.74 -13.46 -31.12
N TYR A 287 34.87 -14.78 -31.00
CA TYR A 287 34.26 -15.75 -31.91
C TYR A 287 32.75 -15.96 -31.69
N THR A 288 32.20 -15.51 -30.55
CA THR A 288 30.77 -15.57 -30.25
C THR A 288 30.27 -14.19 -29.78
N PRO A 289 28.97 -13.88 -29.93
CA PRO A 289 28.39 -12.61 -29.47
C PRO A 289 28.33 -12.49 -27.93
N ASP A 290 28.66 -13.54 -27.18
CA ASP A 290 28.60 -13.60 -25.71
C ASP A 290 29.38 -12.48 -25.02
N LEU A 291 30.46 -11.98 -25.65
CA LEU A 291 31.22 -10.82 -25.18
C LEU A 291 30.34 -9.58 -24.98
N ILE A 292 29.42 -9.34 -25.92
CA ILE A 292 28.50 -8.20 -25.91
C ILE A 292 27.43 -8.42 -24.84
N LEU A 293 26.89 -9.64 -24.78
CA LEU A 293 25.90 -10.03 -23.77
C LEU A 293 26.50 -9.91 -22.36
N LEU A 294 27.76 -10.31 -22.15
CA LEU A 294 28.47 -10.21 -20.87
C LEU A 294 28.60 -8.76 -20.41
N PHE A 295 29.16 -7.87 -21.23
CA PHE A 295 29.30 -6.46 -20.86
C PHE A 295 27.95 -5.77 -20.67
N ALA A 296 26.98 -5.98 -21.57
CA ALA A 296 25.64 -5.42 -21.42
C ALA A 296 24.96 -5.91 -20.13
N LYS A 297 25.01 -7.21 -19.82
CA LYS A 297 24.47 -7.79 -18.58
C LYS A 297 25.15 -7.22 -17.34
N LYS A 298 26.48 -7.03 -17.33
CA LYS A 298 27.23 -6.47 -16.19
C LYS A 298 26.95 -4.96 -15.98
N ILE A 299 26.87 -4.16 -17.06
CA ILE A 299 26.41 -2.76 -17.00
C ILE A 299 25.00 -2.69 -16.38
N LEU A 300 24.09 -3.55 -16.84
CA LEU A 300 22.71 -3.62 -16.34
C LEU A 300 22.65 -4.05 -14.86
N ALA A 301 23.42 -5.07 -14.46
CA ALA A 301 23.51 -5.50 -13.06
C ALA A 301 24.02 -4.36 -12.15
N SER A 302 25.06 -3.63 -12.56
CA SER A 302 25.57 -2.47 -11.82
C SER A 302 24.56 -1.32 -11.73
N LEU A 303 23.75 -1.09 -12.77
CA LEU A 303 22.63 -0.13 -12.74
C LEU A 303 21.50 -0.58 -11.79
N HIS A 304 21.16 -1.87 -11.78
CA HIS A 304 20.21 -2.43 -10.81
C HIS A 304 20.73 -2.33 -9.37
N SER A 305 22.03 -2.55 -9.12
CA SER A 305 22.64 -2.34 -7.80
C SER A 305 22.60 -0.87 -7.40
N ARG A 306 22.92 0.06 -8.30
CA ARG A 306 22.87 1.51 -8.01
C ARG A 306 21.46 2.00 -7.67
N HIS A 307 20.45 1.43 -8.33
CA HIS A 307 19.04 1.69 -8.01
C HIS A 307 18.64 1.10 -6.64
N LEU A 308 19.10 -0.11 -6.34
CA LEU A 308 18.90 -0.77 -5.04
C LEU A 308 19.50 0.06 -3.88
N ASP A 309 20.73 0.57 -4.03
CA ASP A 309 21.38 1.42 -3.01
C ASP A 309 20.54 2.67 -2.68
N HIS A 310 19.97 3.32 -3.70
CA HIS A 310 19.12 4.49 -3.51
C HIS A 310 17.79 4.14 -2.82
N LEU A 311 17.21 2.98 -3.12
CA LEU A 311 16.04 2.46 -2.40
C LEU A 311 16.35 2.18 -0.93
N TYR A 312 17.49 1.57 -0.61
CA TYR A 312 17.95 1.41 0.78
C TYR A 312 18.04 2.76 1.49
N GLN A 313 18.65 3.79 0.89
CA GLN A 313 18.75 5.12 1.50
C GLN A 313 17.36 5.78 1.70
N THR A 314 16.45 5.64 0.73
CA THR A 314 15.05 6.10 0.87
C THR A 314 14.36 5.45 2.07
N ILE A 315 14.55 4.14 2.26
CA ILE A 315 13.85 3.39 3.31
C ILE A 315 14.47 3.64 4.68
N ILE A 316 15.80 3.74 4.78
CA ILE A 316 16.48 4.18 6.01
C ILE A 316 15.91 5.54 6.46
N ARG A 317 15.75 6.48 5.53
CA ARG A 317 15.11 7.78 5.79
C ARG A 317 13.66 7.63 6.26
N SER A 318 12.83 6.79 5.61
CA SER A 318 11.43 6.53 6.02
C SER A 318 11.30 5.99 7.45
N GLN A 319 12.29 5.25 7.92
CA GLN A 319 12.33 4.77 9.31
C GLN A 319 12.76 5.82 10.33
N LEU A 320 13.37 6.95 9.95
CA LEU A 320 13.89 7.93 10.92
C LEU A 320 12.79 8.48 11.83
N LEU A 321 11.62 8.85 11.28
CA LEU A 321 10.46 9.30 12.07
C LEU A 321 9.90 8.23 13.02
N LEU A 322 10.25 6.96 12.81
CA LEU A 322 9.78 5.81 13.58
C LEU A 322 10.77 5.38 14.68
N ARG A 323 11.94 6.04 14.80
CA ARG A 323 13.03 5.60 15.69
C ARG A 323 12.92 6.05 17.15
N ARG A 324 12.28 7.19 17.45
CA ARG A 324 12.30 7.77 18.81
C ARG A 324 10.96 8.37 19.21
N HIS A 325 10.70 8.38 20.51
CA HIS A 325 9.52 9.04 21.08
C HIS A 325 9.53 10.58 20.87
N SER A 326 10.72 11.19 20.75
CA SER A 326 10.89 12.60 20.34
C SER A 326 10.38 12.91 18.93
N ASP A 327 10.25 11.88 18.09
CA ASP A 327 9.95 12.02 16.67
C ASP A 327 8.45 11.74 16.44
N PHE A 328 7.84 10.89 17.28
CA PHE A 328 6.38 10.70 17.36
C PHE A 328 5.60 11.96 17.78
N THR A 329 6.22 12.96 18.42
CA THR A 329 5.56 14.25 18.71
C THR A 329 5.46 15.15 17.48
N ARG A 330 6.22 14.86 16.42
CA ARG A 330 6.21 15.55 15.12
C ARG A 330 5.33 14.84 14.07
N LEU A 331 4.79 13.66 14.40
CA LEU A 331 3.87 12.91 13.56
C LEU A 331 2.43 13.30 13.89
N ASP A 332 1.93 14.32 13.20
CA ASP A 332 0.49 14.59 13.09
C ASP A 332 -0.18 13.61 12.11
N LEU A 333 -1.51 13.69 11.98
CA LEU A 333 -2.25 12.78 11.11
C LEU A 333 -1.85 12.95 9.63
N ALA A 334 -1.64 14.19 9.18
CA ALA A 334 -1.26 14.49 7.80
C ALA A 334 0.13 13.92 7.42
N ALA A 335 1.11 14.02 8.31
CA ALA A 335 2.44 13.42 8.12
C ALA A 335 2.38 11.88 8.12
N VAL A 336 1.53 11.28 8.96
CA VAL A 336 1.29 9.83 8.96
C VAL A 336 0.66 9.38 7.64
N GLU A 337 -0.40 10.05 7.17
CA GLU A 337 -1.06 9.78 5.88
C GLU A 337 -0.11 9.96 4.69
N ALA A 338 0.68 11.04 4.69
CA ALA A 338 1.65 11.32 3.64
C ALA A 338 2.79 10.27 3.59
N ASN A 339 3.25 9.78 4.74
CA ASN A 339 4.25 8.71 4.83
C ASN A 339 3.65 7.35 4.43
N TRP A 340 2.43 7.04 4.86
CA TRP A 340 1.68 5.85 4.43
C TRP A 340 1.50 5.81 2.91
N SER A 341 1.02 6.90 2.32
CA SER A 341 0.86 7.08 0.86
C SER A 341 2.20 6.89 0.11
N SER A 342 3.30 7.36 0.70
CA SER A 342 4.65 7.18 0.16
C SER A 342 5.11 5.73 0.23
N CYS A 343 4.85 5.02 1.34
CA CYS A 343 5.18 3.60 1.51
C CYS A 343 4.36 2.70 0.59
N GLN A 344 3.04 2.91 0.49
CA GLN A 344 2.15 2.24 -0.48
C GLN A 344 2.64 2.43 -1.93
N THR A 345 3.07 3.65 -2.26
CA THR A 345 3.65 3.97 -3.57
C THR A 345 4.98 3.26 -3.81
N LEU A 346 5.80 3.09 -2.78
CA LEU A 346 7.09 2.40 -2.84
C LEU A 346 6.93 0.87 -2.94
N GLU A 347 6.03 0.29 -2.17
CA GLU A 347 5.70 -1.15 -2.19
C GLU A 347 5.20 -1.59 -3.57
N LYS A 348 4.28 -0.81 -4.17
CA LYS A 348 3.79 -1.04 -5.54
C LYS A 348 4.90 -0.94 -6.60
N ARG A 349 5.89 -0.05 -6.39
CA ARG A 349 7.07 0.05 -7.27
C ARG A 349 7.99 -1.16 -7.11
N LEU A 350 8.24 -1.60 -5.88
CA LEU A 350 9.09 -2.76 -5.58
C LEU A 350 8.55 -4.04 -6.21
N HIS A 351 7.24 -4.31 -6.13
CA HIS A 351 6.62 -5.43 -6.85
C HIS A 351 6.89 -5.39 -8.37
N GLN A 352 6.81 -4.23 -9.02
CA GLN A 352 7.16 -4.07 -10.44
C GLN A 352 8.67 -4.24 -10.70
N TYR A 353 9.54 -3.97 -9.72
CA TYR A 353 10.99 -4.13 -9.85
C TYR A 353 11.41 -5.59 -9.70
N CYS A 354 10.79 -6.34 -8.77
CA CYS A 354 10.97 -7.78 -8.64
C CYS A 354 10.46 -8.48 -9.91
N TYR A 355 9.26 -8.14 -10.41
CA TYR A 355 8.72 -8.68 -11.67
C TYR A 355 9.62 -8.39 -12.88
N ASP A 356 10.16 -7.17 -13.02
CA ASP A 356 11.10 -6.82 -14.10
C ASP A 356 12.41 -7.67 -14.02
N LEU A 357 12.84 -8.07 -12.81
CA LEU A 357 13.99 -8.94 -12.58
C LEU A 357 13.66 -10.43 -12.78
N GLU A 358 12.49 -10.90 -12.35
CA GLU A 358 12.02 -12.29 -12.54
C GLU A 358 11.83 -12.61 -14.02
N TYR A 359 11.26 -11.69 -14.79
CA TYR A 359 11.22 -11.77 -16.26
C TYR A 359 12.63 -11.93 -16.85
N THR A 360 13.59 -11.15 -16.34
CA THR A 360 14.99 -11.15 -16.79
C THR A 360 15.69 -12.48 -16.43
N LEU A 361 15.48 -13.01 -15.21
CA LEU A 361 16.01 -14.29 -14.74
C LEU A 361 15.41 -15.46 -15.53
N ALA A 362 14.09 -15.48 -15.71
CA ALA A 362 13.39 -16.51 -16.49
C ALA A 362 13.84 -16.55 -17.95
N GLN A 363 14.01 -15.39 -18.59
CA GLN A 363 14.52 -15.30 -19.96
C GLN A 363 15.97 -15.79 -20.08
N MET A 364 16.81 -15.53 -19.08
CA MET A 364 18.17 -16.08 -18.99
C MET A 364 18.22 -17.52 -18.44
N ARG A 365 17.07 -18.16 -18.20
CA ARG A 365 16.91 -19.53 -17.65
C ARG A 365 17.59 -19.75 -16.29
N ILE A 366 17.66 -18.71 -15.47
CA ILE A 366 18.38 -18.71 -14.19
C ILE A 366 17.43 -19.11 -13.05
N PRO A 367 17.83 -20.05 -12.16
CA PRO A 367 17.05 -20.40 -10.98
C PRO A 367 16.80 -19.20 -10.05
N LEU A 368 15.55 -19.04 -9.58
CA LEU A 368 15.16 -18.02 -8.60
C LEU A 368 15.63 -18.33 -7.15
N GLN A 369 16.37 -19.43 -6.97
CA GLN A 369 17.00 -19.83 -5.72
C GLN A 369 18.15 -18.87 -5.35
N ARG A 370 18.45 -18.79 -4.05
CA ARG A 370 19.59 -18.02 -3.53
C ARG A 370 20.90 -18.67 -4.00
N PRO A 371 21.84 -17.92 -4.60
CA PRO A 371 23.11 -18.48 -5.04
C PRO A 371 23.99 -18.78 -3.83
N ASP A 372 24.83 -19.81 -3.93
CA ASP A 372 25.98 -19.92 -3.04
C ASP A 372 27.03 -18.86 -3.44
N LEU A 373 27.67 -18.28 -2.44
CA LEU A 373 28.76 -17.33 -2.61
C LEU A 373 30.11 -18.03 -2.73
N SER A 374 30.23 -19.32 -2.37
CA SER A 374 31.46 -20.10 -2.62
C SER A 374 31.68 -20.43 -4.10
N GLU A 375 30.61 -20.41 -4.92
CA GLU A 375 30.65 -20.68 -6.36
C GLU A 375 31.17 -19.49 -7.20
N ILE A 376 31.43 -18.33 -6.59
CA ILE A 376 31.96 -17.16 -7.31
C ILE A 376 33.42 -17.40 -7.69
N THR A 377 33.67 -17.67 -8.96
CA THR A 377 35.02 -17.90 -9.51
C THR A 377 35.54 -16.71 -10.31
N SER A 378 34.64 -15.89 -10.86
CA SER A 378 34.99 -14.81 -11.77
C SER A 378 34.13 -13.57 -11.60
N TRP A 379 34.74 -12.40 -11.82
CA TRP A 379 33.99 -11.15 -12.02
C TRP A 379 33.02 -11.23 -13.22
N ARG A 380 33.20 -12.22 -14.11
CA ARG A 380 32.35 -12.50 -15.27
C ARG A 380 31.03 -13.18 -14.90
N ASP A 381 30.88 -13.71 -13.69
CA ASP A 381 29.74 -14.55 -13.31
C ASP A 381 28.47 -13.71 -13.20
N VAL A 382 27.68 -13.63 -14.27
CA VAL A 382 26.44 -12.83 -14.34
C VAL A 382 25.30 -13.46 -13.53
N HIS A 383 25.25 -14.78 -13.47
CA HIS A 383 24.12 -15.52 -12.90
C HIS A 383 23.94 -15.16 -11.41
N ILE A 384 25.03 -15.25 -10.65
CA ILE A 384 25.08 -14.93 -9.22
C ILE A 384 24.71 -13.46 -8.96
N ASP A 385 25.16 -12.51 -9.80
CA ASP A 385 24.77 -11.10 -9.68
C ASP A 385 23.25 -10.92 -9.75
N PHE A 386 22.58 -11.45 -10.78
CA PHE A 386 21.15 -11.25 -10.97
C PHE A 386 20.31 -11.99 -9.92
N GLN A 387 20.73 -13.18 -9.49
CA GLN A 387 20.07 -13.90 -8.39
C GLN A 387 20.23 -13.14 -7.06
N MET A 388 21.43 -12.65 -6.75
CA MET A 388 21.68 -11.85 -5.55
C MET A 388 20.93 -10.50 -5.59
N LEU A 389 20.82 -9.86 -6.75
CA LEU A 389 20.02 -8.66 -6.94
C LEU A 389 18.54 -8.93 -6.66
N HIS A 390 17.93 -9.96 -7.26
CA HIS A 390 16.53 -10.34 -7.00
C HIS A 390 16.29 -10.58 -5.51
N HIS A 391 17.13 -11.38 -4.84
CA HIS A 391 17.02 -11.61 -3.39
C HIS A 391 17.13 -10.31 -2.57
N ARG A 392 17.97 -9.35 -2.96
CA ARG A 392 18.04 -8.06 -2.28
C ARG A 392 16.82 -7.19 -2.54
N PHE A 393 16.24 -7.20 -3.75
CA PHE A 393 14.98 -6.51 -4.04
C PHE A 393 13.79 -7.12 -3.27
N GLU A 394 13.73 -8.45 -3.14
CA GLU A 394 12.75 -9.16 -2.30
C GLU A 394 12.88 -8.77 -0.81
N ASN A 395 14.10 -8.81 -0.25
CA ASN A 395 14.36 -8.37 1.12
C ASN A 395 13.92 -6.90 1.35
N VAL A 396 14.11 -6.04 0.35
CA VAL A 396 13.70 -4.63 0.40
C VAL A 396 12.17 -4.48 0.30
N ARG A 397 11.48 -5.27 -0.54
CA ARG A 397 10.01 -5.33 -0.57
C ARG A 397 9.45 -5.73 0.79
N ASP A 398 9.95 -6.82 1.36
CA ASP A 398 9.48 -7.36 2.64
C ASP A 398 9.75 -6.41 3.81
N TRP A 399 10.83 -5.62 3.73
CA TRP A 399 11.13 -4.57 4.69
C TRP A 399 10.15 -3.39 4.58
N VAL A 400 9.79 -2.95 3.37
CA VAL A 400 8.75 -1.93 3.16
C VAL A 400 7.38 -2.40 3.62
N GLY A 401 7.00 -3.66 3.37
CA GLY A 401 5.75 -4.24 3.89
C GLY A 401 5.68 -4.20 5.43
N LYS A 402 6.79 -4.50 6.12
CA LYS A 402 6.89 -4.39 7.60
C LYS A 402 6.79 -2.93 8.07
N ILE A 403 7.33 -1.98 7.32
CA ILE A 403 7.18 -0.54 7.63
C ILE A 403 5.74 -0.08 7.41
N ASN A 404 5.09 -0.51 6.33
CA ASN A 404 3.71 -0.18 5.99
C ASN A 404 2.72 -0.68 7.08
N ALA A 405 2.94 -1.90 7.59
CA ALA A 405 2.21 -2.43 8.75
C ALA A 405 2.39 -1.56 10.01
N SER A 406 3.62 -1.17 10.34
CA SER A 406 3.92 -0.29 11.49
C SER A 406 3.29 1.11 11.36
N ILE A 407 3.32 1.71 10.17
CA ILE A 407 2.67 3.00 9.90
C ILE A 407 1.14 2.88 10.01
N THR A 408 0.56 1.77 9.52
CA THR A 408 -0.88 1.50 9.65
C THR A 408 -1.29 1.40 11.14
N GLY A 409 -0.47 0.73 11.97
CA GLY A 409 -0.68 0.72 13.43
C GLY A 409 -0.58 2.10 14.08
N LEU A 410 0.38 2.93 13.67
CA LEU A 410 0.52 4.31 14.13
C LEU A 410 -0.65 5.20 13.68
N THR A 411 -1.22 4.95 12.51
CA THR A 411 -2.42 5.66 12.01
C THR A 411 -3.61 5.44 12.94
N GLY A 412 -3.81 4.19 13.41
CA GLY A 412 -4.82 3.88 14.42
C GLY A 412 -4.56 4.58 15.77
N ILE A 413 -3.30 4.67 16.20
CA ILE A 413 -2.93 5.39 17.44
C ILE A 413 -3.16 6.90 17.30
N ALA A 414 -2.84 7.49 16.15
CA ALA A 414 -3.07 8.91 15.87
C ALA A 414 -4.57 9.24 15.83
N GLY A 415 -5.37 8.46 15.10
CA GLY A 415 -6.82 8.61 15.05
C GLY A 415 -7.48 8.45 16.43
N ASN A 416 -7.07 7.46 17.23
CA ASN A 416 -7.57 7.29 18.60
C ASN A 416 -7.20 8.48 19.51
N ARG A 417 -6.00 9.07 19.37
CA ARG A 417 -5.61 10.28 20.10
C ARG A 417 -6.42 11.51 19.70
N GLN A 418 -6.75 11.66 18.41
CA GLN A 418 -7.61 12.72 17.92
C GLN A 418 -9.04 12.56 18.44
N ALA A 419 -9.64 11.38 18.26
CA ALA A 419 -10.99 11.08 18.75
C ALA A 419 -11.12 11.27 20.26
N PHE A 420 -10.08 10.94 21.04
CA PHE A 420 -10.06 11.20 22.48
C PHE A 420 -10.03 12.70 22.82
N ARG A 421 -9.25 13.52 22.11
CA ARG A 421 -9.25 14.99 22.27
C ARG A 421 -10.60 15.60 21.90
N GLU A 422 -11.20 15.16 20.80
CA GLU A 422 -12.54 15.59 20.36
C GLU A 422 -13.61 15.19 21.40
N GLN A 423 -13.51 14.00 21.99
CA GLN A 423 -14.34 13.58 23.11
C GLN A 423 -14.16 14.48 24.35
N GLN A 424 -12.92 14.81 24.74
CA GLN A 424 -12.65 15.73 25.86
C GLN A 424 -13.26 17.12 25.63
N LEU A 425 -13.04 17.70 24.45
CA LEU A 425 -13.62 19.00 24.07
C LEU A 425 -15.16 18.96 24.06
N SER A 426 -15.76 17.87 23.56
CA SER A 426 -17.22 17.69 23.58
C SER A 426 -17.77 17.53 25.00
N HIS A 427 -17.01 16.91 25.91
CA HIS A 427 -17.38 16.75 27.32
C HIS A 427 -17.31 18.09 28.07
N GLU A 428 -16.28 18.91 27.82
CA GLU A 428 -16.20 20.27 28.35
C GLU A 428 -17.35 21.15 27.84
N ALA A 429 -17.63 21.14 26.53
CA ALA A 429 -18.74 21.88 25.95
C ALA A 429 -20.09 21.45 26.53
N THR A 430 -20.31 20.14 26.71
CA THR A 430 -21.50 19.58 27.38
C THR A 430 -21.59 20.04 28.83
N THR A 431 -20.48 20.08 29.57
CA THR A 431 -20.43 20.50 30.97
C THR A 431 -20.75 21.99 31.11
N ARG A 432 -20.17 22.86 30.28
CA ARG A 432 -20.50 24.30 30.23
C ARG A 432 -21.99 24.50 29.91
N THR A 433 -22.52 23.77 28.93
CA THR A 433 -23.94 23.82 28.54
C THR A 433 -24.87 23.37 29.67
N ARG A 434 -24.51 22.32 30.43
CA ARG A 434 -25.28 21.89 31.62
C ARG A 434 -25.33 22.98 32.69
N ASN A 435 -24.22 23.66 32.96
CA ASN A 435 -24.19 24.70 33.98
C ASN A 435 -25.06 25.91 33.58
N VAL A 436 -25.00 26.35 32.33
CA VAL A 436 -25.85 27.45 31.81
C VAL A 436 -27.34 27.07 31.81
N THR A 437 -27.70 25.86 31.39
CA THR A 437 -29.10 25.40 31.42
C THR A 437 -29.65 25.24 32.83
N THR A 438 -28.82 24.79 33.79
CA THR A 438 -29.18 24.75 35.22
C THR A 438 -29.45 26.15 35.78
N LEU A 439 -28.64 27.15 35.39
CA LEU A 439 -28.84 28.55 35.78
C LEU A 439 -30.15 29.13 35.21
N GLY A 440 -30.46 28.83 33.94
CA GLY A 440 -31.71 29.23 33.31
C GLY A 440 -32.95 28.62 33.97
N LEU A 441 -32.89 27.35 34.37
CA LEU A 441 -33.96 26.66 35.12
C LEU A 441 -34.26 27.30 36.48
N PHE A 442 -33.29 27.98 37.09
CA PHE A 442 -33.50 28.71 38.34
C PHE A 442 -34.14 30.09 38.11
N PHE A 443 -33.64 30.88 37.14
CA PHE A 443 -34.10 32.26 36.95
C PHE A 443 -35.42 32.38 36.16
N VAL A 444 -35.74 31.47 35.24
CA VAL A 444 -36.97 31.58 34.42
C VAL A 444 -38.26 31.53 35.27
N PRO A 445 -38.44 30.61 36.25
CA PRO A 445 -39.64 30.61 37.09
C PRO A 445 -39.74 31.83 38.00
N LEU A 446 -38.61 32.29 38.57
CA LEU A 446 -38.54 33.51 39.37
C LEU A 446 -38.99 34.74 38.55
N ALA A 447 -38.43 34.90 37.35
CA ALA A 447 -38.77 36.00 36.45
C ALA A 447 -40.24 35.95 35.99
N TYR A 448 -40.76 34.76 35.66
CA TYR A 448 -42.17 34.59 35.29
C TYR A 448 -43.13 35.00 36.42
N ILE A 449 -42.81 34.65 37.67
CA ILE A 449 -43.68 34.99 38.81
C ILE A 449 -43.54 36.47 39.19
N ALA A 450 -42.36 37.07 38.97
CA ALA A 450 -42.19 38.52 39.07
C ALA A 450 -43.01 39.29 38.02
N THR A 451 -43.09 38.80 36.77
CA THR A 451 -43.97 39.42 35.75
C THR A 451 -45.45 39.15 36.01
N LEU A 452 -45.82 37.98 36.55
CA LEU A 452 -47.20 37.64 36.92
C LEU A 452 -47.79 38.63 37.94
N PHE A 453 -47.01 39.02 38.96
CA PHE A 453 -47.41 40.03 39.95
C PHE A 453 -47.12 41.48 39.52
N SER A 454 -46.50 41.68 38.35
CA SER A 454 -46.04 42.98 37.82
C SER A 454 -45.11 43.82 38.74
N MET A 455 -44.74 43.32 39.92
CA MET A 455 -43.90 43.97 40.94
C MET A 455 -44.30 45.44 41.24
N SER A 456 -45.60 45.72 41.27
CA SER A 456 -46.15 47.07 41.44
C SER A 456 -47.21 47.14 42.53
N GLY A 457 -47.48 48.34 43.04
CA GLY A 457 -48.42 48.56 44.14
C GLY A 457 -48.02 47.81 45.42
N GLU A 458 -48.97 47.13 46.04
CA GLU A 458 -48.78 46.35 47.28
C GLU A 458 -47.76 45.18 47.15
N TYR A 459 -47.46 44.78 45.91
CA TYR A 459 -46.49 43.73 45.57
C TYR A 459 -45.11 44.28 45.19
N ALA A 460 -44.89 45.59 45.25
CA ALA A 460 -43.58 46.20 45.05
C ALA A 460 -42.59 45.80 46.16
N PRO A 461 -41.27 45.84 45.92
CA PRO A 461 -40.26 45.54 46.95
C PRO A 461 -40.43 46.41 48.20
N GLY A 462 -40.72 45.78 49.35
CA GLY A 462 -40.98 46.46 50.62
C GLY A 462 -42.46 46.78 50.90
N GLY A 463 -43.39 46.46 49.99
CA GLY A 463 -44.83 46.53 50.24
C GLY A 463 -45.37 45.33 51.03
N ASP A 464 -46.51 45.52 51.72
CA ASP A 464 -47.10 44.56 52.67
C ASP A 464 -47.32 43.14 52.11
N LYS A 465 -47.52 43.00 50.79
CA LYS A 465 -47.79 41.70 50.14
C LYS A 465 -46.57 41.12 49.43
N PHE A 466 -45.41 41.79 49.46
CA PHE A 466 -44.17 41.35 48.80
C PHE A 466 -43.72 39.93 49.23
N TRP A 467 -43.96 39.53 50.48
CA TRP A 467 -43.65 38.17 50.98
C TRP A 467 -44.33 37.05 50.15
N GLN A 468 -45.51 37.32 49.56
CA GLN A 468 -46.26 36.34 48.76
C GLN A 468 -45.47 35.89 47.51
N TYR A 469 -44.59 36.75 46.97
CA TYR A 469 -43.69 36.38 45.87
C TYR A 469 -42.80 35.21 46.27
N PHE A 470 -42.10 35.26 47.40
CA PHE A 470 -41.19 34.19 47.82
C PHE A 470 -41.93 32.89 48.14
N VAL A 471 -43.11 32.98 48.78
CA VAL A 471 -43.97 31.83 49.12
C VAL A 471 -44.42 31.06 47.87
N ILE A 472 -44.57 31.73 46.72
CA ILE A 472 -45.02 31.11 45.47
C ILE A 472 -43.82 30.76 44.57
N ALA A 473 -42.83 31.65 44.46
CA ALA A 473 -41.72 31.53 43.53
C ALA A 473 -40.70 30.46 43.95
N LEU A 474 -40.42 30.29 45.25
CA LEU A 474 -39.50 29.25 45.71
C LEU A 474 -40.06 27.84 45.47
N PRO A 475 -41.30 27.48 45.88
CA PRO A 475 -41.85 26.15 45.59
C PRO A 475 -41.97 25.83 44.10
N VAL A 476 -42.36 26.80 43.26
CA VAL A 476 -42.42 26.57 41.80
C VAL A 476 -41.02 26.34 41.21
N THR A 477 -40.02 27.10 41.65
CA THR A 477 -38.62 26.89 41.21
C THR A 477 -38.09 25.53 41.64
N PHE A 478 -38.35 25.12 42.89
CA PHE A 478 -37.98 23.78 43.38
C PHE A 478 -38.74 22.66 42.66
N LEU A 479 -40.00 22.86 42.25
CA LEU A 479 -40.76 21.89 41.47
C LEU A 479 -40.21 21.73 40.04
N VAL A 480 -39.85 22.84 39.38
CA VAL A 480 -39.22 22.82 38.05
C VAL A 480 -37.83 22.16 38.09
N MET A 481 -37.00 22.53 39.07
CA MET A 481 -35.67 21.94 39.23
C MET A 481 -35.75 20.46 39.66
N GLY A 482 -36.67 20.14 40.58
CA GLY A 482 -36.91 18.78 41.07
C GLY A 482 -37.45 17.85 39.99
N THR A 483 -38.34 18.32 39.10
CA THR A 483 -38.80 17.53 37.94
C THR A 483 -37.69 17.35 36.90
N TYR A 484 -36.86 18.37 36.65
CA TYR A 484 -35.69 18.24 35.78
C TYR A 484 -34.70 17.17 36.30
N GLU A 485 -34.21 17.30 37.53
CA GLU A 485 -33.28 16.31 38.11
C GLU A 485 -33.94 14.95 38.33
N ALA A 486 -35.26 14.86 38.57
CA ALA A 486 -35.98 13.58 38.58
C ALA A 486 -35.98 12.90 37.19
N THR A 487 -36.15 13.63 36.09
CA THR A 487 -36.00 13.03 34.74
C THR A 487 -34.56 12.60 34.46
N GLY A 488 -33.57 13.36 34.96
CA GLY A 488 -32.15 12.98 34.92
C GLY A 488 -31.85 11.71 35.73
N TRP A 489 -32.37 11.61 36.95
CA TRP A 489 -32.22 10.46 37.84
C TRP A 489 -32.93 9.23 37.30
N VAL A 490 -34.16 9.36 36.80
CA VAL A 490 -34.90 8.26 36.13
C VAL A 490 -34.16 7.79 34.88
N ARG A 491 -33.56 8.70 34.10
CA ARG A 491 -32.67 8.32 32.97
C ARG A 491 -31.44 7.56 33.47
N LYS A 492 -30.74 8.04 34.50
CA LYS A 492 -29.54 7.40 35.07
C LYS A 492 -29.87 6.01 35.63
N TRP A 493 -30.86 5.89 36.50
CA TRP A 493 -31.32 4.63 37.11
C TRP A 493 -31.77 3.61 36.06
N LYS A 494 -32.34 4.05 34.93
CA LYS A 494 -32.72 3.19 33.79
C LYS A 494 -31.53 2.72 32.95
N MET A 495 -30.39 3.42 33.01
CA MET A 495 -29.10 2.93 32.48
C MET A 495 -28.44 1.97 33.48
N GLU A 496 -28.43 2.32 34.77
CA GLU A 496 -27.90 1.53 35.89
C GLU A 496 -28.63 0.19 36.09
N LYS A 497 -29.90 0.11 35.66
CA LYS A 497 -30.71 -1.12 35.62
C LYS A 497 -30.72 -1.87 34.28
N LYS A 498 -29.90 -1.48 33.30
CA LYS A 498 -29.41 -2.49 32.35
C LYS A 498 -28.45 -3.40 33.13
N PRO A 499 -28.63 -4.73 33.14
CA PRO A 499 -27.62 -5.60 33.74
C PRO A 499 -26.32 -5.44 32.95
N VAL A 500 -25.33 -4.79 33.56
CA VAL A 500 -23.94 -4.93 33.14
C VAL A 500 -23.56 -6.38 33.43
N GLU A 501 -23.34 -7.15 32.38
CA GLU A 501 -22.80 -8.50 32.48
C GLU A 501 -21.37 -8.39 33.01
N LYS A 502 -21.21 -8.58 34.32
CA LYS A 502 -19.94 -8.40 35.02
C LYS A 502 -18.99 -9.54 34.67
N THR A 503 -18.14 -9.34 33.66
CA THR A 503 -16.98 -10.20 33.42
C THR A 503 -16.11 -10.23 34.67
N LEU A 504 -16.09 -11.36 35.36
CA LEU A 504 -15.53 -11.49 36.70
C LEU A 504 -14.00 -11.69 36.64
N TYR A 505 -13.26 -10.60 36.44
CA TYR A 505 -11.80 -10.61 36.59
C TYR A 505 -11.41 -10.51 38.06
N GLN A 506 -10.98 -11.63 38.63
CA GLN A 506 -10.53 -11.75 40.01
C GLN A 506 -9.01 -11.51 40.08
N VAL A 507 -8.61 -10.36 40.62
CA VAL A 507 -7.19 -9.98 40.76
C VAL A 507 -6.60 -10.63 42.02
N PRO A 508 -5.45 -11.34 41.94
CA PRO A 508 -4.77 -11.85 43.12
C PRO A 508 -4.17 -10.73 43.97
N SER A 509 -4.37 -10.78 45.27
CA SER A 509 -3.77 -9.86 46.24
C SER A 509 -2.34 -10.26 46.59
N HIS A 510 -1.40 -9.31 46.50
CA HIS A 510 -0.12 -9.38 47.22
C HIS A 510 0.17 -8.04 47.89
N GLN A 511 0.70 -8.09 49.12
CA GLN A 511 1.01 -6.93 49.95
C GLN A 511 2.51 -6.63 49.97
N ASN A 512 2.83 -5.38 50.37
CA ASN A 512 4.16 -4.84 50.68
C ASN A 512 5.04 -4.55 49.45
N SER A 513 5.85 -3.48 49.42
CA SER A 513 6.24 -2.52 50.48
C SER A 513 6.53 -1.09 49.96
N ASN A 514 6.56 -0.14 50.90
CA ASN A 514 7.18 1.21 50.86
C ASN A 514 6.55 2.31 49.96
N PRO A 515 5.98 3.39 50.56
CA PRO A 515 5.53 4.58 49.85
C PRO A 515 6.58 5.71 49.86
N ALA A 516 7.49 5.71 48.88
CA ALA A 516 8.39 6.84 48.60
C ALA A 516 8.69 6.93 47.10
N VAL A 517 9.07 8.12 46.62
CA VAL A 517 9.40 8.41 45.21
C VAL A 517 8.25 8.21 44.21
N ILE A 518 7.32 9.17 44.19
CA ILE A 518 6.88 9.96 43.02
C ILE A 518 5.86 10.98 43.58
N ARG A 519 6.34 12.17 43.93
CA ARG A 519 5.51 13.30 44.40
C ARG A 519 6.15 14.65 44.04
N SER A 520 6.58 14.73 42.79
CA SER A 520 7.12 15.90 42.09
C SER A 520 7.16 15.52 40.59
N ILE A 521 6.94 16.39 39.61
CA ILE A 521 6.55 17.82 39.63
C ILE A 521 5.28 17.96 38.79
N LEU A 522 4.28 18.69 39.28
CA LEU A 522 3.15 19.17 38.49
C LEU A 522 2.72 20.52 39.06
N ASN A 523 3.56 21.53 38.82
CA ASN A 523 3.25 22.93 39.11
C ASN A 523 2.65 23.55 37.85
N ASP A 524 1.53 24.25 37.99
CA ASP A 524 1.18 25.32 37.07
C ASP A 524 2.22 26.44 37.19
N GLU A 525 2.76 26.92 36.07
CA GLU A 525 3.28 28.28 35.95
C GLU A 525 2.78 28.93 34.66
N GLY A 526 2.67 30.26 34.71
CA GLY A 526 1.77 31.02 33.83
C GLY A 526 2.17 31.07 32.35
N LEU A 527 1.14 31.28 31.52
CA LEU A 527 1.29 31.85 30.18
C LEU A 527 1.85 33.28 30.27
N PRO A 528 2.97 33.60 29.61
CA PRO A 528 3.23 34.95 29.14
C PRO A 528 2.58 35.14 27.76
N GLU A 529 1.83 36.23 27.61
CA GLU A 529 1.36 36.71 26.31
C GLU A 529 2.56 37.20 25.48
N VAL A 530 2.76 36.68 24.27
CA VAL A 530 3.87 37.09 23.38
C VAL A 530 3.30 37.63 22.07
N VAL A 531 3.45 38.93 21.90
CA VAL A 531 3.10 39.68 20.68
C VAL A 531 4.04 39.28 19.54
N GLY A 532 3.51 39.19 18.31
CA GLY A 532 4.32 38.94 17.11
C GLY A 532 5.26 40.10 16.77
N PRO A 533 6.22 39.87 15.86
CA PRO A 533 6.02 40.52 14.56
C PRO A 533 6.37 39.66 13.32
N ASP A 534 5.50 39.80 12.33
CA ASP A 534 5.76 39.91 10.89
C ASP A 534 6.56 38.89 10.04
N HIS A 535 5.91 38.57 8.91
CA HIS A 535 6.50 38.40 7.57
C HIS A 535 7.32 37.13 7.25
N ILE A 536 6.63 36.00 7.07
CA ILE A 536 6.87 35.12 5.90
C ILE A 536 5.56 34.98 5.12
N LYS A 537 5.65 34.95 3.78
CA LYS A 537 4.50 35.14 2.88
C LYS A 537 3.52 33.97 2.91
N ARG A 538 2.24 34.31 3.11
CA ARG A 538 1.08 33.47 2.76
C ARG A 538 1.08 33.27 1.23
N SER A 539 1.05 32.03 0.78
CA SER A 539 0.69 31.67 -0.62
C SER A 539 -0.68 31.01 -0.60
N ASP A 540 -1.56 31.43 -1.51
CA ASP A 540 -2.97 31.10 -1.40
C ASP A 540 -3.27 29.65 -1.82
N TYR A 541 -3.82 28.89 -0.88
CA TYR A 541 -4.35 27.56 -1.15
C TYR A 541 -5.70 27.70 -1.86
N TYR A 542 -5.73 27.41 -3.15
CA TYR A 542 -6.99 27.32 -3.90
C TYR A 542 -7.65 25.97 -3.66
N ASP A 543 -8.83 25.97 -3.04
CA ASP A 543 -9.69 24.79 -2.95
C ASP A 543 -10.15 24.37 -4.34
N ALA A 544 -9.56 23.30 -4.86
CA ALA A 544 -10.03 22.61 -6.06
C ALA A 544 -11.14 21.62 -5.67
N PRO A 545 -12.40 21.78 -6.14
CA PRO A 545 -13.48 20.90 -5.74
C PRO A 545 -13.27 19.48 -6.27
N ILE A 546 -13.50 18.49 -5.39
CA ILE A 546 -13.41 17.07 -5.72
C ILE A 546 -14.49 16.70 -6.75
N PRO A 547 -14.15 16.16 -7.94
CA PRO A 547 -15.16 15.63 -8.86
C PRO A 547 -15.79 14.37 -8.29
N VAL A 548 -17.10 14.41 -8.00
CA VAL A 548 -17.88 13.26 -7.56
C VAL A 548 -18.53 12.61 -8.78
N ASP A 549 -17.94 11.53 -9.28
CA ASP A 549 -18.45 10.72 -10.39
C ASP A 549 -19.78 10.03 -10.02
N SER A 550 -20.88 10.72 -10.29
CA SER A 550 -22.23 10.46 -9.77
C SER A 550 -23.08 9.48 -10.60
N GLU A 551 -22.43 8.65 -11.43
CA GLU A 551 -23.09 7.61 -12.24
C GLU A 551 -22.96 6.18 -11.68
N SER A 552 -22.24 5.97 -10.57
CA SER A 552 -21.98 4.63 -10.00
C SER A 552 -23.25 3.90 -9.52
N ASP A 553 -24.23 4.63 -8.98
CA ASP A 553 -25.32 4.06 -8.18
C ASP A 553 -26.58 3.65 -8.98
N LYS A 554 -26.51 3.58 -10.33
CA LYS A 554 -27.69 3.36 -11.19
C LYS A 554 -27.65 2.11 -12.09
N ARG A 555 -26.76 1.13 -11.81
CA ARG A 555 -26.65 -0.11 -12.63
C ARG A 555 -26.58 -1.44 -11.86
N PHE A 556 -26.99 -1.49 -10.60
CA PHE A 556 -27.24 -2.74 -9.89
C PHE A 556 -28.73 -3.05 -9.76
N ASN A 557 -29.35 -3.43 -10.87
CA ASN A 557 -30.59 -4.21 -10.93
C ASN A 557 -30.67 -4.92 -12.31
N GLU A 558 -31.40 -6.03 -12.35
CA GLU A 558 -31.80 -6.79 -13.56
C GLU A 558 -30.71 -7.50 -14.38
N ALA A 559 -30.28 -8.68 -13.91
CA ALA A 559 -30.14 -9.89 -14.73
C ALA A 559 -30.10 -11.15 -13.83
N PRO A 560 -30.86 -12.24 -14.12
CA PRO A 560 -30.81 -13.49 -13.36
C PRO A 560 -29.69 -14.43 -13.84
N ILE A 561 -29.19 -15.29 -12.95
CA ILE A 561 -28.19 -16.33 -13.25
C ILE A 561 -28.87 -17.72 -13.10
N PRO A 562 -28.72 -18.65 -14.07
CA PRO A 562 -29.17 -20.04 -13.94
C PRO A 562 -28.46 -20.83 -12.84
N ILE A 563 -29.03 -21.97 -12.47
CA ILE A 563 -28.52 -22.94 -11.47
C ILE A 563 -27.74 -24.06 -12.22
N ASP A 564 -27.05 -24.92 -11.46
CA ASP A 564 -26.25 -26.11 -11.84
C ASP A 564 -24.73 -25.85 -12.03
N THR A 565 -23.78 -26.64 -11.53
CA THR A 565 -23.80 -27.83 -10.63
C THR A 565 -22.63 -27.72 -9.63
N TYR A 566 -22.74 -28.29 -8.43
CA TYR A 566 -21.59 -28.46 -7.51
C TYR A 566 -20.96 -29.85 -7.64
N ASP A 567 -19.64 -29.88 -7.82
CA ASP A 567 -18.83 -31.10 -7.69
C ASP A 567 -17.69 -30.87 -6.68
N SER A 568 -17.16 -31.95 -6.09
CA SER A 568 -16.42 -31.87 -4.80
C SER A 568 -14.91 -31.64 -4.94
N ALA A 569 -14.35 -30.81 -4.04
CA ALA A 569 -12.91 -30.55 -3.97
C ALA A 569 -12.15 -31.62 -3.14
N PRO A 570 -10.94 -32.06 -3.57
CA PRO A 570 -10.14 -33.06 -2.86
C PRO A 570 -9.40 -32.51 -1.62
N PRO A 571 -8.97 -33.39 -0.68
CA PRO A 571 -8.31 -32.98 0.57
C PRO A 571 -6.85 -32.53 0.40
N LEU A 572 -6.39 -31.70 1.33
CA LEU A 572 -5.02 -31.13 1.35
C LEU A 572 -3.99 -32.06 2.04
N PRO A 573 -2.71 -32.08 1.60
CA PRO A 573 -1.67 -32.90 2.24
C PRO A 573 -1.15 -32.33 3.58
N THR A 574 -0.76 -33.23 4.48
CA THR A 574 -0.12 -32.93 5.77
C THR A 574 1.30 -32.40 5.61
N ARG A 575 1.68 -31.36 6.38
CA ARG A 575 3.09 -30.92 6.50
C ARG A 575 3.81 -31.65 7.63
N TYR A 576 5.04 -32.09 7.36
CA TYR A 576 6.03 -32.42 8.39
C TYR A 576 6.87 -31.19 8.73
N SER A 577 7.39 -31.13 9.97
CA SER A 577 8.25 -30.05 10.45
C SER A 577 9.73 -30.38 10.28
N THR A 578 10.52 -29.43 9.79
CA THR A 578 12.00 -29.48 9.76
C THR A 578 12.59 -28.23 10.43
N GLY A 579 13.76 -28.38 11.07
CA GLY A 579 14.28 -27.43 12.05
C GLY A 579 14.94 -26.15 11.51
N SER A 580 15.20 -25.22 12.44
CA SER A 580 15.80 -23.90 12.23
C SER A 580 17.34 -23.90 12.33
N PRO A 581 18.08 -23.25 11.40
CA PRO A 581 19.53 -23.01 11.55
C PRO A 581 19.87 -21.93 12.60
N GLN A 582 21.10 -21.96 13.10
CA GLN A 582 21.62 -20.97 14.07
C GLN A 582 22.20 -19.73 13.38
N TYR A 583 22.20 -18.59 14.10
CA TYR A 583 22.96 -17.40 13.71
C TYR A 583 24.39 -17.44 14.28
N TYR A 584 25.39 -17.19 13.45
CA TYR A 584 26.75 -16.85 13.88
C TYR A 584 27.00 -15.35 13.75
N SER A 585 27.55 -14.74 14.79
CA SER A 585 28.11 -13.38 14.77
C SER A 585 29.60 -13.42 14.50
N GLN A 586 30.11 -12.60 13.59
CA GLN A 586 31.55 -12.53 13.27
C GLN A 586 32.08 -11.10 13.43
N SER A 587 33.11 -10.95 14.26
CA SER A 587 33.77 -9.68 14.57
C SER A 587 34.85 -9.35 13.55
N GLY A 588 35.04 -8.06 13.24
CA GLY A 588 36.14 -7.59 12.39
C GLY A 588 37.48 -7.52 13.14
N TYR A 589 38.58 -7.74 12.41
CA TYR A 589 39.95 -7.58 12.91
C TYR A 589 40.59 -6.27 12.41
N ALA A 590 41.45 -5.68 13.25
CA ALA A 590 42.42 -4.65 12.89
C ALA A 590 43.78 -5.01 13.52
N PRO A 591 44.93 -4.65 12.90
CA PRO A 591 46.23 -5.20 13.31
C PRO A 591 46.98 -4.38 14.39
N GLN A 592 47.39 -5.11 15.43
CA GLN A 592 48.61 -4.97 16.24
C GLN A 592 49.32 -3.61 16.42
N HIS A 593 49.46 -3.20 17.69
CA HIS A 593 50.80 -2.95 18.25
C HIS A 593 50.93 -3.59 19.64
N ASN A 594 52.11 -3.56 20.26
CA ASN A 594 52.55 -4.59 21.22
C ASN A 594 53.10 -4.02 22.57
N GLN A 595 53.28 -4.94 23.54
CA GLN A 595 54.16 -4.91 24.74
C GLN A 595 53.54 -4.70 26.16
N HIS A 596 53.86 -5.68 27.04
CA HIS A 596 54.13 -5.58 28.50
C HIS A 596 52.93 -5.39 29.48
N THR A 597 52.86 -5.97 30.69
CA THR A 597 53.72 -6.99 31.38
C THR A 597 52.96 -7.74 32.53
N GLN A 598 53.22 -9.04 32.66
CA GLN A 598 53.34 -9.90 33.88
C GLN A 598 52.30 -9.90 35.07
N SER A 599 51.97 -11.14 35.51
CA SER A 599 51.78 -11.60 36.92
C SER A 599 50.49 -11.20 37.72
N SER A 600 49.96 -12.00 38.67
CA SER A 600 50.26 -13.39 39.13
C SER A 600 49.24 -14.02 40.13
N TYR A 601 48.94 -15.32 39.96
CA TYR A 601 48.65 -16.38 40.98
C TYR A 601 47.34 -16.38 41.86
N PRO A 602 46.89 -17.55 42.43
CA PRO A 602 45.46 -17.93 42.46
C PRO A 602 44.80 -18.35 43.83
N PRO A 603 44.35 -19.61 44.14
CA PRO A 603 42.90 -19.89 44.33
C PRO A 603 42.45 -20.71 45.58
N GLN A 604 41.13 -20.75 45.82
CA GLN A 604 40.34 -21.78 46.56
C GLN A 604 38.84 -21.59 46.15
N GLN A 605 37.98 -22.57 45.81
CA GLN A 605 37.55 -23.83 46.48
C GLN A 605 36.87 -23.57 47.84
N GLN A 606 35.64 -23.99 48.15
CA GLN A 606 34.64 -24.93 47.56
C GLN A 606 33.20 -24.45 47.97
N GLN A 607 32.01 -25.05 47.74
CA GLN A 607 31.58 -26.39 47.29
C GLN A 607 30.15 -26.43 46.63
N HIS A 608 29.42 -27.54 46.83
CA HIS A 608 28.09 -28.06 46.45
C HIS A 608 26.82 -27.32 46.99
N GLN A 609 25.57 -27.58 46.55
CA GLN A 609 24.98 -28.26 45.35
C GLN A 609 23.43 -28.10 45.39
N GLY A 610 22.76 -27.98 44.23
CA GLY A 610 21.27 -27.93 44.15
C GLY A 610 20.75 -27.63 42.74
N SER A 611 19.61 -28.20 42.34
CA SER A 611 19.05 -28.16 40.97
C SER A 611 17.65 -27.52 40.89
N PHE A 612 17.21 -27.18 39.66
CA PHE A 612 15.82 -26.98 39.11
C PHE A 612 15.68 -25.75 38.16
N PRO A 613 14.67 -25.68 37.25
CA PRO A 613 14.89 -25.22 35.85
C PRO A 613 14.62 -23.72 35.56
N PRO A 614 14.89 -23.24 34.31
CA PRO A 614 14.90 -21.81 33.99
C PRO A 614 13.50 -21.19 33.79
N GLN A 615 13.43 -19.89 34.05
CA GLN A 615 12.23 -19.05 33.89
C GLN A 615 11.92 -18.76 32.42
N GLN A 616 10.64 -18.88 32.01
CA GLN A 616 10.15 -18.33 30.75
C GLN A 616 9.48 -16.96 30.98
N GLN A 617 9.56 -16.10 29.97
CA GLN A 617 9.19 -14.69 30.04
C GLN A 617 7.69 -14.48 29.76
N GLY A 618 7.01 -13.71 30.62
CA GLY A 618 5.59 -13.44 30.48
C GLY A 618 5.29 -12.41 29.38
N TYR A 619 4.66 -12.85 28.29
CA TYR A 619 4.07 -11.95 27.30
C TYR A 619 2.69 -11.46 27.76
N GLY A 620 2.60 -10.18 28.14
CA GLY A 620 1.33 -9.54 28.46
C GLY A 620 0.55 -9.14 27.20
N TYR A 621 -0.57 -9.81 26.94
CA TYR A 621 -1.57 -9.36 25.97
C TYR A 621 -2.51 -8.31 26.61
N SER A 622 -2.81 -7.24 25.87
CA SER A 622 -3.89 -6.30 26.19
C SER A 622 -5.01 -6.40 25.15
N PRO A 623 -6.30 -6.19 25.52
CA PRO A 623 -7.41 -6.41 24.60
C PRO A 623 -7.53 -5.29 23.56
N GLN A 624 -7.70 -5.65 22.30
CA GLN A 624 -8.09 -4.70 21.24
C GLN A 624 -9.59 -4.43 21.29
N LEU A 625 -9.98 -3.17 21.10
CA LEU A 625 -11.32 -2.79 20.66
C LEU A 625 -11.34 -2.77 19.14
N GLN A 626 -12.11 -3.67 18.51
CA GLN A 626 -12.26 -3.71 17.05
C GLN A 626 -13.37 -2.76 16.58
N SER A 627 -13.06 -1.93 15.59
CA SER A 627 -14.04 -1.28 14.72
C SER A 627 -14.46 -2.24 13.60
N TYR A 628 -15.75 -2.22 13.25
CA TYR A 628 -16.30 -3.13 12.24
C TYR A 628 -15.76 -2.82 10.84
N ASN A 629 -15.41 -3.89 10.10
CA ASN A 629 -15.06 -3.83 8.68
C ASN A 629 -16.02 -4.71 7.88
N SER A 630 -16.48 -4.22 6.73
CA SER A 630 -17.80 -4.56 6.15
C SER A 630 -17.88 -5.91 5.41
N ASN A 631 -17.07 -6.93 5.77
CA ASN A 631 -17.03 -8.22 5.08
C ASN A 631 -16.65 -9.44 5.96
N GLU A 632 -16.67 -9.34 7.29
CA GLU A 632 -16.55 -10.53 8.15
C GLU A 632 -17.89 -11.29 8.27
N VAL A 633 -17.84 -12.61 8.11
CA VAL A 633 -19.00 -13.49 8.27
C VAL A 633 -19.32 -13.60 9.76
N ILE A 634 -20.41 -12.94 10.19
CA ILE A 634 -20.89 -12.98 11.58
C ILE A 634 -21.27 -14.42 11.94
N THR A 635 -20.39 -15.08 12.72
CA THR A 635 -20.50 -16.51 13.03
C THR A 635 -21.61 -16.82 14.04
N TYR A 636 -21.83 -15.93 15.02
CA TYR A 636 -22.75 -16.16 16.14
C TYR A 636 -24.22 -15.92 15.80
N VAL A 637 -25.10 -16.73 16.38
CA VAL A 637 -26.56 -16.70 16.21
C VAL A 637 -27.22 -16.95 17.54
N THR A 638 -28.26 -16.19 17.87
CA THR A 638 -29.06 -16.43 19.08
C THR A 638 -30.30 -17.27 18.75
N PRO A 639 -30.56 -18.38 19.46
CA PRO A 639 -31.81 -19.12 19.38
C PRO A 639 -33.03 -18.21 19.64
N LEU A 640 -34.11 -18.37 18.87
CA LEU A 640 -35.28 -17.47 18.91
C LEU A 640 -35.99 -17.40 20.28
N HIS A 641 -35.72 -18.34 21.19
CA HIS A 641 -36.25 -18.37 22.55
C HIS A 641 -35.35 -17.64 23.59
N GLU A 642 -34.11 -17.30 23.22
CA GLU A 642 -33.10 -16.58 24.02
C GLU A 642 -32.93 -15.10 23.60
N LEU A 643 -33.86 -14.60 22.79
CA LEU A 643 -33.93 -13.20 22.41
C LEU A 643 -34.28 -12.32 23.63
N GLY A 644 -33.52 -11.25 23.82
CA GLY A 644 -33.75 -10.24 24.86
C GLY A 644 -34.56 -9.06 24.35
N ASP A 645 -34.61 -7.96 25.12
CA ASP A 645 -35.28 -6.70 24.70
C ASP A 645 -34.48 -5.86 23.67
N VAL A 646 -33.46 -6.46 23.06
CA VAL A 646 -32.49 -5.86 22.13
C VAL A 646 -32.45 -6.63 20.83
N SER A 647 -32.05 -5.96 19.75
CA SER A 647 -31.79 -6.64 18.48
C SER A 647 -30.61 -7.60 18.62
N LYS A 648 -30.73 -8.75 17.95
CA LYS A 648 -29.72 -9.80 17.87
C LYS A 648 -29.82 -10.50 16.51
N PHE A 649 -28.72 -11.08 16.04
CA PHE A 649 -28.69 -11.93 14.85
C PHE A 649 -29.39 -13.27 15.10
N VAL A 650 -30.30 -13.63 14.19
CA VAL A 650 -31.01 -14.91 14.14
C VAL A 650 -30.97 -15.47 12.73
N ASP A 651 -30.97 -16.79 12.60
CA ASP A 651 -31.28 -17.43 11.34
C ASP A 651 -32.81 -17.49 11.21
N CYS A 652 -33.36 -16.77 10.24
CA CYS A 652 -34.80 -16.50 10.19
C CYS A 652 -35.58 -17.71 9.66
N PRO A 653 -36.58 -18.25 10.40
CA PRO A 653 -37.33 -19.44 9.96
C PRO A 653 -38.17 -19.23 8.70
N PHE A 654 -38.43 -17.98 8.29
CA PHE A 654 -39.25 -17.67 7.12
C PHE A 654 -38.46 -17.46 5.82
N CYS A 655 -37.31 -16.80 5.88
CA CYS A 655 -36.47 -16.51 4.69
C CYS A 655 -35.14 -17.27 4.67
N ARG A 656 -34.85 -18.06 5.71
CA ARG A 656 -33.62 -18.88 5.88
C ARG A 656 -32.30 -18.10 5.80
N THR A 657 -32.36 -16.78 5.82
CA THR A 657 -31.20 -15.88 5.88
C THR A 657 -30.85 -15.57 7.33
N ARG A 658 -29.55 -15.44 7.61
CA ARG A 658 -29.05 -14.78 8.81
C ARG A 658 -29.39 -13.29 8.75
N ALA A 659 -30.11 -12.79 9.75
CA ALA A 659 -30.55 -11.40 9.77
C ALA A 659 -30.62 -10.87 11.21
N GLU A 660 -30.43 -9.56 11.38
CA GLU A 660 -30.70 -8.91 12.66
C GLU A 660 -32.21 -8.85 12.92
N THR A 661 -32.61 -8.88 14.20
CA THR A 661 -34.01 -8.72 14.60
C THR A 661 -34.36 -7.28 14.94
N ARG A 662 -35.21 -6.64 14.13
CA ARG A 662 -35.81 -5.33 14.44
C ARG A 662 -36.84 -5.50 15.55
N VAL A 663 -36.63 -4.85 16.68
CA VAL A 663 -37.53 -4.93 17.86
C VAL A 663 -38.58 -3.82 17.80
N LYS A 664 -39.87 -4.18 17.83
CA LYS A 664 -40.98 -3.24 18.00
C LYS A 664 -41.66 -3.47 19.34
N LYS A 665 -41.89 -2.39 20.07
CA LYS A 665 -42.70 -2.38 21.29
C LYS A 665 -44.14 -1.99 20.94
N ALA A 666 -45.11 -2.64 21.57
CA ALA A 666 -46.54 -2.42 21.36
C ALA A 666 -47.24 -2.26 22.71
N SER A 667 -48.27 -1.40 22.79
CA SER A 667 -49.03 -1.23 24.03
C SER A 667 -49.69 -2.53 24.49
N SER A 668 -49.81 -2.71 25.80
CA SER A 668 -50.61 -3.77 26.40
C SER A 668 -51.82 -3.19 27.12
N LYS A 669 -52.75 -4.05 27.56
CA LYS A 669 -53.88 -3.64 28.42
C LYS A 669 -53.41 -2.88 29.68
N MET A 670 -52.22 -3.18 30.20
CA MET A 670 -51.64 -2.48 31.36
C MET A 670 -51.09 -1.09 30.97
N THR A 671 -50.62 -0.88 29.74
CA THR A 671 -50.27 0.45 29.20
C THR A 671 -51.51 1.34 29.15
N HIS A 672 -52.63 0.81 28.67
CA HIS A 672 -53.90 1.55 28.60
C HIS A 672 -54.46 1.85 30.01
N ALA A 673 -54.39 0.91 30.95
CA ALA A 673 -54.80 1.13 32.34
C ALA A 673 -53.96 2.21 33.04
N SER A 674 -52.62 2.17 32.90
CA SER A 674 -51.74 3.19 33.50
C SER A 674 -51.90 4.58 32.85
N ALA A 675 -52.21 4.65 31.55
CA ALA A 675 -52.58 5.91 30.90
C ALA A 675 -53.92 6.48 31.38
N ALA A 676 -54.91 5.62 31.67
CA ALA A 676 -56.19 6.07 32.24
C ALA A 676 -56.00 6.66 33.65
N VAL A 677 -55.26 5.97 34.54
CA VAL A 677 -54.97 6.46 35.90
C VAL A 677 -54.26 7.82 35.87
N LEU A 678 -53.21 7.98 35.04
CA LEU A 678 -52.49 9.25 34.91
C LEU A 678 -53.30 10.35 34.18
N GLY A 679 -54.28 9.97 33.35
CA GLY A 679 -55.26 10.89 32.80
C GLY A 679 -56.15 11.50 33.90
N PHE A 680 -56.66 10.68 34.83
CA PHE A 680 -57.49 11.17 35.93
C PHE A 680 -56.72 12.03 36.95
N THR A 681 -55.43 11.78 37.19
CA THR A 681 -54.65 12.57 38.17
C THR A 681 -54.16 13.91 37.64
N THR A 682 -53.83 14.01 36.35
CA THR A 682 -53.06 15.15 35.81
C THR A 682 -53.42 15.55 34.39
N ILE A 683 -54.46 14.95 33.78
CA ILE A 683 -55.00 15.22 32.42
C ILE A 683 -53.99 15.03 31.29
N ALA A 684 -52.98 15.91 31.18
CA ALA A 684 -51.83 15.75 30.28
C ALA A 684 -51.00 14.47 30.58
N GLY A 685 -51.11 13.92 31.79
CA GLY A 685 -50.42 12.69 32.22
C GLY A 685 -50.72 11.46 31.36
N ALA A 686 -51.87 11.41 30.68
CA ALA A 686 -52.28 10.29 29.83
C ALA A 686 -51.32 9.98 28.66
N ALA A 687 -50.56 10.97 28.17
CA ALA A 687 -49.60 10.78 27.08
C ALA A 687 -48.32 10.04 27.52
N VAL A 688 -47.95 10.13 28.81
CA VAL A 688 -46.65 9.69 29.33
C VAL A 688 -46.43 8.17 29.19
N PRO A 689 -47.39 7.28 29.50
CA PRO A 689 -47.18 5.83 29.34
C PRO A 689 -47.04 5.38 27.89
N TYR A 690 -47.69 6.06 26.94
CA TYR A 690 -47.57 5.75 25.52
C TYR A 690 -46.22 6.21 24.96
N ALA A 691 -45.84 7.48 25.20
CA ALA A 691 -44.52 8.00 24.80
C ALA A 691 -43.37 7.21 25.46
N GLY A 692 -43.54 6.85 26.74
CA GLY A 692 -42.56 6.07 27.51
C GLY A 692 -42.50 4.57 27.17
N ASN A 693 -43.40 4.05 26.32
CA ASN A 693 -43.57 2.62 26.04
C ASN A 693 -43.74 1.76 27.33
N TRP A 694 -44.53 2.24 28.28
CA TRP A 694 -44.73 1.56 29.56
C TRP A 694 -45.50 0.24 29.38
N ALA A 695 -45.13 -0.79 30.14
CA ALA A 695 -45.78 -2.10 30.16
C ALA A 695 -45.99 -2.75 28.76
N SER A 696 -45.12 -2.45 27.80
CA SER A 696 -45.27 -2.86 26.40
C SER A 696 -45.00 -4.36 26.17
N HIS A 697 -45.69 -4.95 25.20
CA HIS A 697 -45.30 -6.19 24.56
C HIS A 697 -44.06 -5.99 23.68
N VAL A 698 -43.22 -7.03 23.55
CA VAL A 698 -41.96 -6.98 22.79
C VAL A 698 -42.02 -7.99 21.66
N ILE A 699 -41.80 -7.52 20.43
CA ILE A 699 -42.01 -8.29 19.19
C ILE A 699 -40.79 -8.11 18.28
N HIS A 700 -40.20 -9.20 17.82
CA HIS A 700 -39.04 -9.22 16.92
C HIS A 700 -39.49 -9.52 15.50
N TYR A 701 -38.96 -8.76 14.55
CA TYR A 701 -39.16 -8.87 13.11
C TYR A 701 -37.81 -9.13 12.44
N CYS A 702 -37.75 -9.99 11.43
CA CYS A 702 -36.53 -10.18 10.63
C CYS A 702 -36.29 -8.97 9.72
N THR A 703 -35.11 -8.35 9.74
CA THR A 703 -34.84 -7.18 8.86
C THR A 703 -34.89 -7.50 7.36
N ASN A 704 -34.68 -8.76 6.94
CA ASN A 704 -34.70 -9.14 5.52
C ASN A 704 -36.11 -9.39 4.96
N CYS A 705 -37.01 -10.03 5.73
CA CYS A 705 -38.35 -10.41 5.24
C CYS A 705 -39.54 -9.81 6.03
N ASP A 706 -39.24 -9.00 7.04
CA ASP A 706 -40.17 -8.26 7.90
C ASP A 706 -41.30 -9.08 8.57
N ARG A 707 -41.17 -10.40 8.62
CA ARG A 707 -42.07 -11.31 9.35
C ARG A 707 -41.71 -11.35 10.85
N LYS A 708 -42.74 -11.50 11.68
CA LYS A 708 -42.64 -11.63 13.15
C LYS A 708 -42.01 -12.97 13.52
N VAL A 709 -40.77 -12.97 14.03
CA VAL A 709 -40.02 -14.20 14.39
C VAL A 709 -40.19 -14.61 15.85
N ALA A 710 -40.42 -13.67 16.76
CA ALA A 710 -40.65 -13.97 18.18
C ALA A 710 -41.43 -12.87 18.90
N MET A 711 -42.10 -13.22 20.01
CA MET A 711 -42.85 -12.29 20.84
C MET A 711 -42.82 -12.69 22.33
N ARG A 712 -42.64 -11.70 23.21
CA ARG A 712 -42.89 -11.81 24.65
C ARG A 712 -44.06 -10.92 25.04
N LYS A 713 -45.06 -11.51 25.71
CA LYS A 713 -46.18 -10.75 26.29
C LYS A 713 -45.72 -10.04 27.55
N PHE A 714 -46.40 -8.96 27.90
CA PHE A 714 -46.15 -8.25 29.15
C PHE A 714 -46.59 -9.14 30.32
N GLY A 715 -45.74 -9.27 31.34
CA GLY A 715 -45.92 -10.20 32.46
C GLY A 715 -45.37 -11.63 32.24
N SER A 716 -45.17 -12.09 31.00
CA SER A 716 -44.55 -13.40 30.73
C SER A 716 -43.03 -13.31 30.69
N LYS A 717 -42.31 -14.21 31.37
CA LYS A 717 -40.83 -14.23 31.39
C LYS A 717 -40.23 -14.73 30.06
N GLN A 718 -40.81 -15.75 29.45
CA GLN A 718 -40.29 -16.43 28.25
C GLN A 718 -40.62 -15.70 26.93
N MET A 719 -39.73 -15.82 25.93
CA MET A 719 -40.01 -15.49 24.53
C MET A 719 -40.71 -16.65 23.84
N LYS A 720 -41.83 -16.38 23.14
CA LYS A 720 -42.44 -17.35 22.23
C LYS A 720 -41.94 -17.11 20.80
N ALA A 721 -41.15 -18.05 20.28
CA ALA A 721 -40.79 -18.10 18.87
C ALA A 721 -42.03 -18.34 18.00
N LEU A 722 -42.00 -17.83 16.76
CA LEU A 722 -43.06 -17.93 15.77
C LEU A 722 -42.47 -18.42 14.44
N GLY A 723 -42.96 -19.56 13.93
CA GLY A 723 -42.61 -20.06 12.60
C GLY A 723 -41.93 -21.44 12.52
N THR A 724 -41.61 -22.10 13.65
CA THR A 724 -40.95 -23.41 13.64
C THR A 724 -41.54 -24.38 14.68
N PRO A 725 -41.88 -25.63 14.31
CA PRO A 725 -42.12 -26.72 15.26
C PRO A 725 -40.89 -26.97 16.15
N ASP A 726 -41.10 -27.43 17.39
CA ASP A 726 -40.03 -27.58 18.37
C ASP A 726 -38.90 -28.54 17.93
N HIS A 727 -39.21 -29.55 17.11
CA HIS A 727 -38.24 -30.52 16.58
C HIS A 727 -37.39 -30.02 15.39
N LEU A 728 -37.67 -28.82 14.86
CA LEU A 728 -36.89 -28.19 13.78
C LEU A 728 -36.07 -26.98 14.28
N ARG A 729 -35.77 -26.93 15.58
CA ARG A 729 -34.81 -25.99 16.14
C ARG A 729 -33.41 -26.63 16.10
N GLU A 730 -32.52 -26.10 15.27
CA GLU A 730 -31.09 -26.34 15.49
C GLU A 730 -30.71 -25.79 16.86
N VAL A 731 -30.05 -26.64 17.65
CA VAL A 731 -29.43 -26.24 18.91
C VAL A 731 -28.20 -25.40 18.58
N SER A 732 -27.92 -24.37 19.38
CA SER A 732 -26.72 -23.56 19.29
C SER A 732 -25.47 -24.42 19.12
N ARG A 733 -24.65 -24.16 18.09
CA ARG A 733 -23.30 -24.75 17.96
C ARG A 733 -22.30 -24.26 19.02
N TYR A 734 -22.68 -23.27 19.84
CA TYR A 734 -21.91 -22.81 20.99
C TYR A 734 -22.38 -23.54 22.25
N PRO A 735 -21.47 -24.12 23.05
CA PRO A 735 -21.81 -24.92 24.22
C PRO A 735 -22.44 -24.07 25.33
N SER A 736 -23.51 -24.58 25.94
CA SER A 736 -24.16 -23.96 27.09
C SER A 736 -23.29 -24.02 28.34
N ALA A 737 -23.00 -22.88 28.95
CA ALA A 737 -22.18 -22.77 30.16
C ALA A 737 -22.93 -23.23 31.43
N ASN A 738 -23.18 -24.54 31.56
CA ASN A 738 -23.30 -25.28 32.83
C ASN A 738 -23.58 -26.78 32.59
N SER A 739 -22.53 -27.60 32.59
CA SER A 739 -22.65 -29.06 32.77
C SER A 739 -21.33 -29.66 33.27
N SER A 740 -21.18 -29.79 34.59
CA SER A 740 -20.03 -30.46 35.22
C SER A 740 -20.16 -31.98 35.12
N ASN A 741 -19.34 -32.63 34.27
CA ASN A 741 -19.20 -34.09 34.21
C ASN A 741 -17.75 -34.50 34.53
N MET A 742 -17.58 -35.40 35.49
CA MET A 742 -16.33 -36.17 35.62
C MET A 742 -16.28 -37.26 34.55
N PRO A 743 -15.08 -37.52 34.01
CA PRO A 743 -14.45 -38.83 34.20
C PRO A 743 -13.07 -38.66 34.86
N GLY A 744 -12.40 -39.70 35.36
CA GLY A 744 -12.74 -41.12 35.41
C GLY A 744 -11.45 -41.91 35.68
N SER A 745 -11.44 -42.77 36.69
CA SER A 745 -10.22 -43.39 37.19
C SER A 745 -9.61 -44.41 36.23
N TYR A 746 -8.30 -44.32 35.99
CA TYR A 746 -7.49 -45.45 35.53
C TYR A 746 -6.36 -45.73 36.52
N ARG A 747 -6.02 -47.02 36.62
CA ARG A 747 -5.13 -47.64 37.61
C ARG A 747 -4.06 -48.46 36.85
N THR A 748 -3.05 -48.90 37.59
CA THR A 748 -2.00 -49.87 37.17
C THR A 748 -1.06 -49.43 36.04
N TYR A 749 0.22 -49.82 36.05
CA TYR A 749 0.96 -50.62 37.04
C TYR A 749 1.93 -49.76 37.85
#